data_AF-A0A7N0VMC7-F1
#
_entry.id   AF-A0A7N0VMC7-F1
#
_cell.length_a   1.000
_cell.length_b   1.000
_cell.length_c   1.000
_cell.angle_alpha   90.00
_cell.angle_beta   90.00
_cell.angle_gamma   90.00
#
_symmetry.space_group_name_H-M   'P 1'
#
loop_
_entity.id
_entity.type
_entity.pdbx_description
1 polymer ?
#
loop_
_entity_poly.entity_id
_entity_poly.type
_entity_poly.pdbx_seq_one_letter_code
_entity_poly.pdbx_strand_id
1 'polypeptide(L)'
;MAETHAEEYLDVLTRTGDKTGISKPRGDVHKDGDFHRAVHVWIYSESTQELLLQRRADCKDSWPGLWDISSAGHISAGDSSLVSARRELHEELGVILPTDAFELLFVFLQKSVINDGKFINNEFNDVYLVTTLDPIPLEAFTLQESEVSAVKYMSYLEYKSVLADENPEYVPYSDDEYGQLFDIIGQRDTLKLLIEAAEIIDEIFYQQVWGSNPTLRDWLKKQSSSSELDKLKWTYYLINKSPWSCLDENKAFLSTADSAVKKLPKATRPVTGWNGLAYRSAFPLPKPPGANFYPPDMDKKEFEIWKNSLMEDQQDDAVGFFSVIKRRSETILDSSFSSEVDYLNHFGGSVHDLYAVPYSQEYQNFLEKAASLLHKAAEVTTSSSLRRLLHAKADAFLSNDYYDSDIAWMELDSKIDVTIGPYETYEDALFGYKATFEAFIGIRDDDSTAKIKLFGDHLLELEENLPLESVYKSKDVIAAPIRVIQLLYNSGDVKGPQTVAFNLPNDERIVKDRGTSMVMLKNVSEAKFKYILQPISDACISKEQLNLVDFDSFFTHTICHECCHGIGPHSITLPNGQKSTVRLELQELHSALEEAKADIVGLWALKFFISQGLLSSGLTRSIYVSFLSGCFRSVRFGLEEAHG
;
A
#
# COMPACT_ATOMS: atom_id res chain seq x y z
N MET A 1 56.34 -23.60 4.99
CA MET A 1 55.72 -24.93 4.90
C MET A 1 54.57 -24.76 3.93
N ALA A 2 54.50 -25.55 2.86
CA ALA A 2 53.36 -25.51 1.96
C ALA A 2 52.12 -25.98 2.74
N GLU A 3 51.11 -25.13 2.87
CA GLU A 3 49.79 -25.57 3.30
C GLU A 3 49.31 -26.59 2.29
N THR A 4 49.19 -27.84 2.73
CA THR A 4 48.52 -28.89 1.97
C THR A 4 47.05 -28.51 1.95
N HIS A 5 46.57 -27.90 0.86
CA HIS A 5 45.14 -27.76 0.60
C HIS A 5 44.52 -29.16 0.70
N ALA A 6 43.65 -29.37 1.68
CA ALA A 6 42.83 -30.56 1.74
C ALA A 6 42.01 -30.63 0.44
N GLU A 7 42.01 -31.78 -0.21
CA GLU A 7 41.24 -31.99 -1.43
C GLU A 7 39.75 -31.81 -1.10
N GLU A 8 39.11 -30.80 -1.69
CA GLU A 8 37.68 -30.50 -1.46
C GLU A 8 36.80 -31.57 -2.10
N TYR A 9 35.83 -32.10 -1.35
CA TYR A 9 34.85 -33.06 -1.84
C TYR A 9 33.49 -32.39 -1.98
N LEU A 10 32.77 -32.70 -3.07
CA LEU A 10 31.44 -32.18 -3.35
C LEU A 10 30.43 -33.35 -3.45
N ASP A 11 29.19 -33.10 -3.03
CA ASP A 11 28.09 -34.06 -3.21
C ASP A 11 27.62 -34.08 -4.66
N VAL A 12 27.54 -35.28 -5.27
CA VAL A 12 27.00 -35.48 -6.61
C VAL A 12 25.48 -35.49 -6.55
N LEU A 13 24.87 -34.71 -7.44
CA LEU A 13 23.43 -34.53 -7.56
C LEU A 13 22.87 -35.23 -8.80
N THR A 14 21.57 -35.45 -8.77
CA THR A 14 20.80 -35.82 -9.95
C THR A 14 20.55 -34.59 -10.82
N ARG A 15 20.04 -34.80 -12.04
CA ARG A 15 19.63 -33.72 -12.95
C ARG A 15 18.50 -32.83 -12.41
N THR A 16 17.79 -33.28 -11.38
CA THR A 16 16.73 -32.52 -10.68
C THR A 16 17.25 -31.80 -9.43
N GLY A 17 18.54 -31.96 -9.08
CA GLY A 17 19.17 -31.29 -7.94
C GLY A 17 19.15 -32.07 -6.63
N ASP A 18 18.67 -33.33 -6.65
CA ASP A 18 18.61 -34.21 -5.48
C ASP A 18 19.94 -34.91 -5.20
N LYS A 19 20.30 -35.12 -3.93
CA LYS A 19 21.54 -35.82 -3.56
C LYS A 19 21.51 -37.30 -3.99
N THR A 20 22.59 -37.78 -4.60
CA THR A 20 22.74 -39.20 -4.98
C THR A 20 23.28 -40.08 -3.85
N GLY A 21 23.86 -39.46 -2.81
CA GLY A 21 24.60 -40.14 -1.75
C GLY A 21 26.06 -40.45 -2.10
N ILE A 22 26.54 -40.00 -3.26
CA ILE A 22 27.94 -40.10 -3.70
C ILE A 22 28.59 -38.72 -3.54
N SER A 23 29.83 -38.69 -3.06
CA SER A 23 30.66 -37.48 -3.04
C SER A 23 31.98 -37.76 -3.76
N LYS A 24 32.52 -36.78 -4.48
CA LYS A 24 33.77 -36.91 -5.27
C LYS A 24 34.68 -35.72 -5.02
N PRO A 25 36.00 -35.85 -5.23
CA PRO A 25 36.90 -34.70 -5.31
C PRO A 25 36.39 -33.67 -6.32
N ARG A 26 36.50 -32.38 -6.00
CA ARG A 26 36.06 -31.27 -6.88
C ARG A 26 36.58 -31.42 -8.31
N GLY A 27 37.84 -31.83 -8.48
CA GLY A 27 38.45 -32.01 -9.80
C GLY A 27 37.75 -33.10 -10.64
N ASP A 28 37.33 -34.19 -10.01
CA ASP A 28 36.63 -35.30 -10.67
C ASP A 28 35.19 -34.91 -11.04
N VAL A 29 34.49 -34.16 -10.17
CA VAL A 29 33.15 -33.64 -10.45
C VAL A 29 33.12 -32.82 -11.74
N HIS A 30 34.04 -31.86 -11.87
CA HIS A 30 34.12 -31.00 -13.06
C HIS A 30 34.62 -31.71 -14.31
N LYS A 31 35.48 -32.73 -14.14
CA LYS A 31 35.96 -33.54 -15.25
C LYS A 31 34.86 -34.45 -15.82
N ASP A 32 34.06 -35.05 -14.93
CA ASP A 32 32.98 -35.96 -15.30
C ASP A 32 31.70 -35.20 -15.71
N GLY A 33 31.60 -33.91 -15.35
CA GLY A 33 30.41 -33.09 -15.56
C GLY A 33 29.27 -33.48 -14.63
N ASP A 34 29.58 -33.95 -13.43
CA ASP A 34 28.58 -34.30 -12.44
C ASP A 34 27.85 -33.07 -11.94
N PHE A 35 26.53 -33.21 -11.72
CA PHE A 35 25.76 -32.15 -11.11
C PHE A 35 26.20 -31.97 -9.66
N HIS A 36 26.40 -30.73 -9.24
CA HIS A 36 26.79 -30.38 -7.88
C HIS A 36 26.17 -29.04 -7.50
N ARG A 37 26.47 -28.52 -6.30
CA ARG A 37 25.83 -27.32 -5.76
C ARG A 37 26.85 -26.31 -5.25
N ALA A 38 26.53 -25.04 -5.45
CA ALA A 38 27.24 -23.90 -4.89
C ALA A 38 26.26 -22.91 -4.27
N VAL A 39 26.84 -21.94 -3.57
CA VAL A 39 26.14 -20.83 -2.94
C VAL A 39 26.63 -19.54 -3.55
N HIS A 40 25.68 -18.67 -3.89
CA HIS A 40 25.94 -17.33 -4.41
C HIS A 40 25.34 -16.33 -3.42
N VAL A 41 26.18 -15.53 -2.77
CA VAL A 41 25.76 -14.54 -1.79
C VAL A 41 25.86 -13.14 -2.40
N TRP A 42 24.76 -12.40 -2.30
CA TRP A 42 24.68 -10.99 -2.63
C TRP A 42 24.55 -10.15 -1.35
N ILE A 43 25.33 -9.08 -1.24
CA ILE A 43 25.15 -8.05 -0.22
C ILE A 43 24.56 -6.82 -0.89
N TYR A 44 23.38 -6.40 -0.43
CA TYR A 44 22.65 -5.24 -0.91
C TYR A 44 22.48 -4.20 0.19
N SER A 45 22.84 -2.96 -0.10
CA SER A 45 22.65 -1.80 0.79
C SER A 45 21.38 -1.03 0.42
N GLU A 46 20.39 -0.99 1.32
CA GLU A 46 19.09 -0.36 1.06
C GLU A 46 19.15 1.18 1.02
N SER A 47 20.08 1.82 1.74
CA SER A 47 20.17 3.30 1.76
C SER A 47 20.80 3.86 0.50
N THR A 48 21.67 3.09 -0.15
CA THR A 48 22.38 3.50 -1.38
C THR A 48 21.85 2.80 -2.64
N GLN A 49 21.07 1.73 -2.50
CA GLN A 49 20.61 0.88 -3.59
C GLN A 49 21.76 0.24 -4.39
N GLU A 50 22.80 -0.18 -3.67
CA GLU A 50 24.02 -0.73 -4.25
C GLU A 50 24.24 -2.19 -3.86
N LEU A 51 24.81 -2.95 -4.78
CA LEU A 51 25.33 -4.29 -4.56
C LEU A 51 26.83 -4.22 -4.29
N LEU A 52 27.31 -5.02 -3.34
CA LEU A 52 28.74 -5.26 -3.18
C LEU A 52 29.20 -6.24 -4.26
N LEU A 53 30.20 -5.83 -5.05
CA LEU A 53 30.88 -6.69 -6.01
C LEU A 53 32.29 -6.97 -5.52
N GLN A 54 32.79 -8.16 -5.79
CA GLN A 54 34.18 -8.54 -5.52
C GLN A 54 34.96 -8.65 -6.83
N ARG A 55 36.25 -8.30 -6.80
CA ARG A 55 37.16 -8.59 -7.92
C ARG A 55 37.91 -9.87 -7.62
N ARG A 56 37.71 -10.88 -8.45
CA ARG A 56 38.37 -12.19 -8.32
C ARG A 56 39.89 -12.03 -8.38
N ALA A 57 40.62 -12.80 -7.59
CA ALA A 57 42.08 -12.80 -7.62
C ALA A 57 42.63 -13.28 -8.96
N ASP A 58 43.78 -12.73 -9.36
CA ASP A 58 44.41 -13.04 -10.66
C ASP A 58 44.86 -14.51 -10.76
N CYS A 59 44.97 -15.20 -9.63
CA CYS A 59 45.37 -16.61 -9.55
C CYS A 59 44.21 -17.60 -9.68
N LYS A 60 42.96 -17.14 -9.84
CA LYS A 60 41.79 -18.03 -9.95
C LYS A 60 41.76 -18.77 -11.29
N ASP A 61 41.37 -20.04 -11.25
CA ASP A 61 41.24 -20.91 -12.42
C ASP A 61 40.12 -20.47 -13.38
N SER A 62 39.14 -19.72 -12.87
CA SER A 62 37.99 -19.20 -13.62
C SER A 62 37.87 -17.69 -13.42
N TRP A 63 37.75 -16.98 -14.53
CA TRP A 63 37.51 -15.53 -14.61
C TRP A 63 38.46 -14.66 -13.75
N PRO A 64 39.80 -14.88 -13.81
CA PRO A 64 40.75 -14.12 -13.00
C PRO A 64 40.68 -12.62 -13.31
N GLY A 65 40.70 -11.79 -12.25
CA GLY A 65 40.71 -10.34 -12.35
C GLY A 65 39.37 -9.68 -12.70
N LEU A 66 38.31 -10.45 -12.98
CA LEU A 66 36.98 -9.91 -13.29
C LEU A 66 36.19 -9.58 -12.01
N TRP A 67 35.27 -8.62 -12.14
CA TRP A 67 34.27 -8.31 -11.12
C TRP A 67 33.14 -9.36 -11.12
N ASP A 68 32.81 -9.83 -9.93
CA ASP A 68 31.89 -10.93 -9.66
C ASP A 68 30.95 -10.54 -8.49
N ILE A 69 30.02 -11.44 -8.18
CA ILE A 69 29.07 -11.33 -7.08
C ILE A 69 29.76 -11.19 -5.72
N SER A 70 29.02 -10.86 -4.65
CA SER A 70 29.67 -10.53 -3.37
C SER A 70 30.50 -11.67 -2.79
N SER A 71 29.99 -12.90 -2.82
CA SER A 71 30.75 -14.10 -2.47
C SER A 71 30.17 -15.35 -3.13
N ALA A 72 31.02 -16.30 -3.51
CA ALA A 72 30.58 -17.52 -4.19
C ALA A 72 31.49 -18.72 -3.87
N GLY A 73 30.90 -19.90 -3.65
CA GLY A 73 31.70 -21.11 -3.50
C GLY A 73 30.89 -22.39 -3.45
N HIS A 74 31.56 -23.53 -3.56
CA HIS A 74 30.90 -24.82 -3.61
C HIS A 74 30.39 -25.24 -2.23
N ILE A 75 29.31 -26.02 -2.22
CA ILE A 75 28.86 -26.68 -0.99
C ILE A 75 29.70 -27.95 -0.80
N SER A 76 30.55 -27.95 0.22
CA SER A 76 31.35 -29.10 0.60
C SER A 76 30.46 -30.31 0.94
N ALA A 77 30.96 -31.52 0.70
CA ALA A 77 30.21 -32.74 0.89
C ALA A 77 29.66 -32.87 2.32
N GLY A 78 28.35 -33.09 2.44
CA GLY A 78 27.66 -33.18 3.74
C GLY A 78 27.23 -31.83 4.35
N ASP A 79 27.73 -30.70 3.87
CA ASP A 79 27.31 -29.38 4.36
C ASP A 79 25.89 -29.02 3.87
N SER A 80 25.31 -28.05 4.58
CA SER A 80 24.08 -27.38 4.17
C SER A 80 24.41 -26.08 3.46
N SER A 81 23.53 -25.66 2.55
CA SER A 81 23.66 -24.43 1.79
C SER A 81 23.94 -23.19 2.65
N LEU A 82 23.13 -22.94 3.68
CA LEU A 82 23.33 -21.79 4.56
C LEU A 82 24.66 -21.84 5.34
N VAL A 83 25.16 -23.02 5.68
CA VAL A 83 26.47 -23.16 6.35
C VAL A 83 27.59 -22.77 5.39
N SER A 84 27.53 -23.25 4.14
CA SER A 84 28.49 -22.89 3.11
C SER A 84 28.41 -21.39 2.77
N ALA A 85 27.22 -20.82 2.59
CA ALA A 85 27.06 -19.39 2.29
C ALA A 85 27.73 -18.48 3.35
N ARG A 86 27.60 -18.86 4.63
CA ARG A 86 28.25 -18.15 5.75
C ARG A 86 29.75 -18.39 5.80
N ARG A 87 30.21 -19.59 5.46
CA ARG A 87 31.63 -19.94 5.39
C ARG A 87 32.31 -19.15 4.28
N GLU A 88 31.79 -19.22 3.05
CA GLU A 88 32.36 -18.52 1.88
C GLU A 88 32.41 -17.01 2.12
N LEU A 89 31.32 -16.41 2.62
CA LEU A 89 31.31 -14.97 2.94
C LEU A 89 32.36 -14.60 4.00
N HIS A 90 32.61 -15.47 4.96
CA HIS A 90 33.63 -15.24 5.98
C HIS A 90 35.05 -15.45 5.45
N GLU A 91 35.28 -16.48 4.65
CA GLU A 91 36.58 -16.80 4.07
C GLU A 91 37.00 -15.72 3.06
N GLU A 92 36.14 -15.39 2.11
CA GLU A 92 36.45 -14.44 1.03
C GLU A 92 36.53 -12.99 1.53
N LEU A 93 35.58 -12.56 2.37
CA LEU A 93 35.41 -11.15 2.75
C LEU A 93 35.66 -10.84 4.23
N GLY A 94 35.84 -11.86 5.09
CA GLY A 94 35.98 -11.67 6.54
C GLY A 94 34.67 -11.34 7.27
N VAL A 95 33.52 -11.41 6.61
CA VAL A 95 32.23 -10.96 7.15
C VAL A 95 31.52 -12.09 7.90
N ILE A 96 31.14 -11.83 9.16
CA ILE A 96 30.38 -12.77 9.99
C ILE A 96 29.01 -12.17 10.29
N LEU A 97 27.96 -12.87 9.86
CA LEU A 97 26.57 -12.46 10.06
C LEU A 97 25.75 -13.59 10.72
N PRO A 98 24.67 -13.23 11.44
CA PRO A 98 23.75 -14.20 12.02
C PRO A 98 22.98 -14.94 10.91
N THR A 99 22.44 -16.12 11.23
CA THR A 99 21.80 -17.01 10.24
C THR A 99 20.57 -16.41 9.58
N ASP A 100 19.85 -15.56 10.29
CA ASP A 100 18.66 -14.85 9.82
C ASP A 100 18.96 -13.65 8.91
N ALA A 101 20.24 -13.28 8.75
CA ALA A 101 20.66 -12.27 7.79
C ALA A 101 20.68 -12.78 6.33
N PHE A 102 20.61 -14.10 6.11
CA PHE A 102 20.71 -14.72 4.80
C PHE A 102 19.34 -15.21 4.34
N GLU A 103 18.81 -14.59 3.31
CA GLU A 103 17.56 -14.98 2.69
C GLU A 103 17.83 -15.79 1.43
N LEU A 104 17.46 -17.08 1.42
CA LEU A 104 17.50 -17.88 0.19
C LEU A 104 16.38 -17.41 -0.74
N LEU A 105 16.74 -16.79 -1.86
CA LEU A 105 15.75 -16.26 -2.81
C LEU A 105 15.28 -17.32 -3.81
N PHE A 106 16.23 -17.98 -4.47
CA PHE A 106 15.94 -18.99 -5.50
C PHE A 106 17.15 -19.88 -5.78
N VAL A 107 16.93 -20.91 -6.58
CA VAL A 107 17.97 -21.82 -7.07
C VAL A 107 17.88 -21.91 -8.58
N PHE A 108 19.01 -21.77 -9.27
CA PHE A 108 19.09 -21.96 -10.72
C PHE A 108 20.21 -22.93 -11.11
N LEU A 109 20.11 -23.53 -12.30
CA LEU A 109 21.12 -24.45 -12.82
C LEU A 109 21.98 -23.73 -13.86
N GLN A 110 23.24 -23.50 -13.54
CA GLN A 110 24.23 -23.01 -14.48
C GLN A 110 24.92 -24.18 -15.19
N LYS A 111 25.07 -24.06 -16.51
CA LYS A 111 25.87 -24.99 -17.29
C LYS A 111 26.91 -24.26 -18.09
N SER A 112 28.18 -24.58 -17.87
CA SER A 112 29.27 -24.00 -18.63
C SER A 112 30.32 -25.05 -18.95
N VAL A 113 31.03 -24.85 -20.06
CA VAL A 113 32.14 -25.70 -20.47
C VAL A 113 33.29 -24.78 -20.80
N ILE A 114 34.35 -24.83 -20.00
CA ILE A 114 35.53 -23.98 -20.14
C ILE A 114 36.79 -24.84 -20.33
N ASN A 115 37.95 -24.20 -20.56
CA ASN A 115 39.25 -24.86 -20.74
C ASN A 115 39.24 -25.96 -21.82
N ASP A 116 38.75 -25.63 -23.01
CA ASP A 116 38.67 -26.53 -24.19
C ASP A 116 37.93 -27.85 -23.91
N GLY A 117 36.88 -27.81 -23.07
CA GLY A 117 36.06 -28.99 -22.78
C GLY A 117 36.54 -29.85 -21.62
N LYS A 118 37.58 -29.43 -20.90
CA LYS A 118 38.14 -30.18 -19.77
C LYS A 118 37.48 -29.85 -18.42
N PHE A 119 36.72 -28.77 -18.37
CA PHE A 119 36.00 -28.34 -17.18
C PHE A 119 34.53 -28.16 -17.55
N ILE A 120 33.69 -29.07 -17.07
CA ILE A 120 32.25 -29.09 -17.31
C ILE A 120 31.57 -28.71 -15.99
N ASN A 121 31.06 -27.48 -15.92
CA ASN A 121 30.30 -27.01 -14.78
C ASN A 121 28.82 -27.32 -14.99
N ASN A 122 28.22 -28.10 -14.09
CA ASN A 122 26.78 -28.40 -14.04
C ASN A 122 26.29 -28.10 -12.63
N GLU A 123 26.14 -26.81 -12.32
CA GLU A 123 26.09 -26.33 -10.95
C GLU A 123 24.71 -25.78 -10.61
N PHE A 124 24.11 -26.30 -9.54
CA PHE A 124 22.94 -25.68 -8.93
C PHE A 124 23.40 -24.58 -7.97
N ASN A 125 22.99 -23.34 -8.23
CA ASN A 125 23.40 -22.18 -7.46
C ASN A 125 22.28 -21.76 -6.53
N ASP A 126 22.52 -21.88 -5.23
CA ASP A 126 21.63 -21.39 -4.19
C ASP A 126 21.91 -19.90 -3.97
N VAL A 127 20.99 -19.04 -4.39
CA VAL A 127 21.16 -17.58 -4.37
C VAL A 127 20.62 -17.01 -3.06
N TYR A 128 21.54 -16.50 -2.24
CA TYR A 128 21.26 -15.81 -1.00
C TYR A 128 21.37 -14.30 -1.16
N LEU A 129 20.46 -13.57 -0.52
CA LEU A 129 20.55 -12.13 -0.35
C LEU A 129 20.77 -11.79 1.13
N VAL A 130 21.76 -10.96 1.37
CA VAL A 130 22.02 -10.27 2.62
C VAL A 130 21.68 -8.80 2.41
N THR A 131 20.72 -8.29 3.17
CA THR A 131 20.29 -6.89 3.08
C THR A 131 20.79 -6.11 4.28
N THR A 132 21.51 -5.02 4.04
CA THR A 132 21.98 -4.08 5.05
C THR A 132 21.29 -2.73 4.88
N LEU A 133 21.09 -2.01 5.99
CA LEU A 133 20.53 -0.65 5.92
C LEU A 133 21.48 0.31 5.21
N ASP A 134 22.76 0.26 5.58
CA ASP A 134 23.84 1.05 5.00
C ASP A 134 24.95 0.16 4.45
N PRO A 135 25.83 0.67 3.56
CA PRO A 135 26.99 -0.08 3.09
C PRO A 135 27.89 -0.48 4.26
N ILE A 136 28.32 -1.74 4.29
CA ILE A 136 29.42 -2.17 5.17
C ILE A 136 30.66 -1.35 4.77
N PRO A 137 31.31 -0.63 5.71
CA PRO A 137 32.50 0.16 5.40
C PRO A 137 33.60 -0.69 4.78
N LEU A 138 34.29 -0.17 3.75
CA LEU A 138 35.26 -0.94 2.98
C LEU A 138 36.42 -1.46 3.85
N GLU A 139 36.78 -0.73 4.90
CA GLU A 139 37.79 -1.10 5.90
C GLU A 139 37.38 -2.26 6.83
N ALA A 140 36.10 -2.63 6.87
CA ALA A 140 35.62 -3.74 7.68
C ALA A 140 35.84 -5.11 6.99
N PHE A 141 36.12 -5.13 5.69
CA PHE A 141 36.41 -6.35 4.95
C PHE A 141 37.85 -6.82 5.19
N THR A 142 38.01 -8.11 5.44
CA THR A 142 39.32 -8.77 5.50
C THR A 142 39.38 -9.73 4.32
N LEU A 143 39.93 -9.26 3.20
CA LEU A 143 39.93 -10.02 1.95
C LEU A 143 40.95 -11.15 1.99
N GLN A 144 40.52 -12.36 1.61
CA GLN A 144 41.44 -13.47 1.37
C GLN A 144 42.15 -13.26 0.03
N GLU A 145 43.44 -12.91 0.05
CA GLU A 145 44.22 -12.53 -1.14
C GLU A 145 44.25 -13.60 -2.25
N SER A 146 44.10 -14.88 -1.90
CA SER A 146 44.02 -15.98 -2.88
C SER A 146 42.69 -16.06 -3.63
N GLU A 147 41.67 -15.36 -3.14
CA GLU A 147 40.29 -15.41 -3.63
C GLU A 147 39.85 -14.05 -4.19
N VAL A 148 40.12 -12.99 -3.44
CA VAL A 148 39.58 -11.65 -3.68
C VAL A 148 40.70 -10.60 -3.67
N SER A 149 40.72 -9.76 -4.70
CA SER A 149 41.70 -8.68 -4.83
C SER A 149 41.16 -7.30 -4.48
N ALA A 150 39.85 -7.09 -4.59
CA ALA A 150 39.21 -5.82 -4.27
C ALA A 150 37.70 -6.03 -4.07
N VAL A 151 37.04 -5.05 -3.45
CA VAL A 151 35.58 -4.95 -3.40
C VAL A 151 35.15 -3.53 -3.76
N LYS A 152 33.93 -3.38 -4.29
CA LYS A 152 33.30 -2.08 -4.54
C LYS A 152 31.78 -2.18 -4.42
N TYR A 153 31.14 -1.06 -4.12
CA TYR A 153 29.69 -0.94 -4.30
C TYR A 153 29.38 -0.40 -5.70
N MET A 154 28.28 -0.87 -6.26
CA MET A 154 27.75 -0.43 -7.55
C MET A 154 26.23 -0.46 -7.50
N SER A 155 25.56 0.54 -8.08
CA SER A 155 24.09 0.52 -8.18
C SER A 155 23.62 -0.77 -8.86
N TYR A 156 22.59 -1.42 -8.32
CA TYR A 156 22.09 -2.67 -8.93
C TYR A 156 21.56 -2.44 -10.37
N LEU A 157 21.04 -1.25 -10.67
CA LEU A 157 20.59 -0.87 -12.01
C LEU A 157 21.78 -0.68 -12.97
N GLU A 158 22.87 -0.11 -12.48
CA GLU A 158 24.12 0.00 -13.25
C GLU A 158 24.67 -1.40 -13.52
N TYR A 159 24.74 -2.26 -12.51
CA TYR A 159 25.22 -3.63 -12.66
C TYR A 159 24.34 -4.45 -13.61
N LYS A 160 23.01 -4.31 -13.54
CA LYS A 160 22.08 -4.93 -14.51
C LYS A 160 22.38 -4.47 -15.95
N SER A 161 22.68 -3.18 -16.15
CA SER A 161 23.06 -2.64 -17.46
C SER A 161 24.41 -3.19 -17.94
N VAL A 162 25.37 -3.33 -17.03
CA VAL A 162 26.70 -3.93 -17.29
C VAL A 162 26.57 -5.39 -17.77
N LEU A 163 25.67 -6.18 -17.18
CA LEU A 163 25.40 -7.55 -17.62
C LEU A 163 24.74 -7.57 -19.01
N ALA A 164 23.76 -6.70 -19.25
CA ALA A 164 23.09 -6.58 -20.55
C ALA A 164 24.04 -6.16 -21.68
N ASP A 165 25.05 -5.34 -21.37
CA ASP A 165 26.09 -4.89 -22.31
C ASP A 165 27.23 -5.90 -22.50
N GLU A 166 27.20 -7.06 -21.82
CA GLU A 166 28.26 -8.08 -21.83
C GLU A 166 29.67 -7.52 -21.56
N ASN A 167 29.78 -6.60 -20.60
CA ASN A 167 31.05 -5.91 -20.33
C ASN A 167 32.17 -6.90 -19.92
N PRO A 168 33.32 -6.93 -20.62
CA PRO A 168 34.37 -7.92 -20.41
C PRO A 168 35.13 -7.79 -19.08
N GLU A 169 34.93 -6.70 -18.31
CA GLU A 169 35.49 -6.55 -16.97
C GLU A 169 34.71 -7.33 -15.88
N TYR A 170 33.58 -7.95 -16.24
CA TYR A 170 32.68 -8.64 -15.32
C TYR A 170 32.48 -10.10 -15.73
N VAL A 171 32.21 -10.96 -14.75
CA VAL A 171 31.83 -12.36 -15.02
C VAL A 171 30.53 -12.36 -15.85
N PRO A 172 30.48 -13.09 -16.99
CA PRO A 172 29.39 -13.01 -17.94
C PRO A 172 28.18 -13.82 -17.48
N TYR A 173 27.41 -13.24 -16.57
CA TYR A 173 26.10 -13.75 -16.20
C TYR A 173 25.02 -13.24 -17.16
N SER A 174 24.00 -14.07 -17.37
CA SER A 174 22.82 -13.74 -18.17
C SER A 174 21.67 -13.22 -17.31
N ASP A 175 20.73 -12.51 -17.93
CA ASP A 175 19.49 -12.07 -17.27
C ASP A 175 18.67 -13.23 -16.71
N ASP A 176 18.76 -14.43 -17.29
CA ASP A 176 18.06 -15.63 -16.80
C ASP A 176 18.58 -16.10 -15.43
N GLU A 177 19.81 -15.73 -15.06
CA GLU A 177 20.45 -16.17 -13.81
C GLU A 177 20.12 -15.23 -12.64
N TYR A 178 20.29 -13.91 -12.82
CA TYR A 178 20.07 -12.93 -11.75
C TYR A 178 18.93 -11.93 -11.99
N GLY A 179 18.21 -12.04 -13.11
CA GLY A 179 17.03 -11.21 -13.37
C GLY A 179 16.01 -11.25 -12.23
N GLN A 180 15.77 -12.44 -11.67
CA GLN A 180 14.89 -12.62 -10.51
C GLN A 180 15.39 -11.88 -9.26
N LEU A 181 16.70 -11.80 -9.03
CA LEU A 181 17.27 -11.01 -7.92
C LEU A 181 16.96 -9.52 -8.10
N PHE A 182 17.22 -8.98 -9.30
CA PHE A 182 16.97 -7.57 -9.59
C PHE A 182 15.48 -7.23 -9.52
N ASP A 183 14.60 -8.13 -9.94
CA ASP A 183 13.16 -7.95 -9.81
C ASP A 183 12.70 -7.94 -8.35
N ILE A 184 13.28 -8.80 -7.49
CA ILE A 184 13.01 -8.81 -6.06
C ILE A 184 13.48 -7.51 -5.40
N ILE A 185 14.70 -7.07 -5.69
CA ILE A 185 15.25 -5.80 -5.17
C ILE A 185 14.40 -4.62 -5.65
N GLY A 186 14.12 -4.52 -6.95
CA GLY A 186 13.32 -3.43 -7.52
C GLY A 186 11.90 -3.39 -6.94
N GLN A 187 11.26 -4.54 -6.69
CA GLN A 187 9.96 -4.59 -6.00
C GLN A 187 10.05 -4.09 -4.55
N ARG A 188 11.09 -4.48 -3.80
CA ARG A 188 11.29 -4.02 -2.42
C ARG A 188 11.55 -2.52 -2.34
N ASP A 189 12.40 -2.00 -3.22
CA ASP A 189 12.68 -0.56 -3.31
C ASP A 189 11.43 0.23 -3.71
N THR A 190 10.65 -0.28 -4.67
CA THR A 190 9.37 0.31 -5.06
C THR A 190 8.46 0.39 -3.83
N LEU A 191 8.26 -0.72 -3.11
CA LEU A 191 7.40 -0.75 -1.92
C LEU A 191 7.88 0.23 -0.83
N LYS A 192 9.18 0.29 -0.57
CA LYS A 192 9.76 1.25 0.39
C LYS A 192 9.41 2.69 0.03
N LEU A 193 9.64 3.08 -1.22
CA LEU A 193 9.33 4.42 -1.71
C LEU A 193 7.83 4.74 -1.65
N LEU A 194 6.96 3.76 -1.93
CA LEU A 194 5.51 3.91 -1.78
C LEU A 194 5.11 4.10 -0.31
N ILE A 195 5.69 3.34 0.61
CA ILE A 195 5.44 3.49 2.05
C ILE A 195 5.89 4.87 2.53
N GLU A 196 7.07 5.33 2.14
CA GLU A 196 7.55 6.69 2.46
C GLU A 196 6.60 7.77 1.90
N ALA A 197 6.07 7.59 0.69
CA ALA A 197 5.07 8.49 0.12
C ALA A 197 3.74 8.44 0.91
N ALA A 198 3.30 7.25 1.31
CA ALA A 198 2.11 7.07 2.13
C ALA A 198 2.26 7.67 3.54
N GLU A 199 3.43 7.64 4.16
CA GLU A 199 3.68 8.33 5.43
C GLU A 199 3.45 9.85 5.32
N ILE A 200 3.75 10.46 4.17
CA ILE A 200 3.46 11.88 3.91
C ILE A 200 1.94 12.14 3.83
N ILE A 201 1.17 11.21 3.27
CA ILE A 201 -0.29 11.29 3.22
C ILE A 201 -0.89 11.36 4.63
N ASP A 202 -0.30 10.66 5.59
CA ASP A 202 -0.70 10.74 7.00
C ASP A 202 -0.61 12.18 7.54
N GLU A 203 0.47 12.90 7.23
CA GLU A 203 0.65 14.30 7.64
C GLU A 203 -0.43 15.23 7.07
N ILE A 204 -0.81 15.03 5.80
CA ILE A 204 -1.88 15.79 5.15
C ILE A 204 -3.21 15.50 5.84
N PHE A 205 -3.52 14.22 6.06
CA PHE A 205 -4.76 13.82 6.69
C PHE A 205 -4.92 14.37 8.11
N TYR A 206 -3.85 14.37 8.92
CA TYR A 206 -3.88 15.02 10.23
C TYR A 206 -4.29 16.50 10.12
N GLN A 207 -3.78 17.22 9.11
CA GLN A 207 -4.18 18.61 8.85
C GLN A 207 -5.62 18.74 8.37
N GLN A 208 -6.11 17.81 7.55
CA GLN A 208 -7.50 17.80 7.06
C GLN A 208 -8.51 17.60 8.19
N VAL A 209 -8.22 16.71 9.14
CA VAL A 209 -9.11 16.43 10.28
C VAL A 209 -9.27 17.66 11.17
N TRP A 210 -8.18 18.36 11.50
CA TRP A 210 -8.22 19.59 12.31
C TRP A 210 -6.88 20.35 12.21
N GLY A 211 -6.91 21.66 11.99
CA GLY A 211 -5.68 22.44 11.74
C GLY A 211 -4.64 22.43 12.87
N SER A 212 -5.02 22.14 14.12
CA SER A 212 -4.08 21.99 15.24
C SER A 212 -3.77 20.53 15.61
N ASN A 213 -4.29 19.56 14.86
CA ASN A 213 -4.11 18.13 15.13
C ASN A 213 -2.63 17.70 15.10
N PRO A 214 -1.78 18.15 14.14
CA PRO A 214 -0.36 17.79 14.17
C PRO A 214 0.36 18.28 15.44
N THR A 215 0.00 19.47 15.93
CA THR A 215 0.57 20.00 17.18
C THR A 215 0.15 19.16 18.40
N LEU A 216 -1.10 18.67 18.42
CA LEU A 216 -1.59 17.77 19.47
C LEU A 216 -0.91 16.40 19.41
N ARG A 217 -0.80 15.81 18.22
CA ARG A 217 -0.08 14.55 18.00
C ARG A 217 1.33 14.59 18.57
N ASP A 218 2.11 15.60 18.18
CA ASP A 218 3.51 15.72 18.57
C ASP A 218 3.64 15.90 20.09
N TRP A 219 2.69 16.62 20.71
CA TRP A 219 2.62 16.75 22.16
C TRP A 219 2.30 15.42 22.85
N LEU A 220 1.27 14.68 22.38
CA LEU A 220 0.89 13.37 22.93
C LEU A 220 2.03 12.37 22.82
N LYS A 221 2.68 12.30 21.65
CA LYS A 221 3.85 11.44 21.41
C LYS A 221 4.95 11.74 22.42
N LYS A 222 5.26 13.01 22.66
CA LYS A 222 6.27 13.45 23.64
C LYS A 222 5.89 13.11 25.09
N GLN A 223 4.60 13.14 25.43
CA GLN A 223 4.11 12.81 26.77
C GLN A 223 3.85 11.32 26.99
N SER A 224 3.88 10.50 25.95
CA SER A 224 3.46 9.08 26.01
C SER A 224 4.20 8.23 27.04
N SER A 225 5.42 8.61 27.43
CA SER A 225 6.21 7.92 28.46
C SER A 225 6.06 8.49 29.88
N SER A 226 5.23 9.53 30.08
CA SER A 226 5.08 10.22 31.36
C SER A 226 4.23 9.44 32.37
N SER A 227 3.22 8.72 31.91
CA SER A 227 2.35 7.86 32.72
C SER A 227 1.68 6.78 31.88
N GLU A 228 1.13 5.74 32.51
CA GLU A 228 0.34 4.72 31.79
C GLU A 228 -0.90 5.34 31.11
N LEU A 229 -1.52 6.34 31.74
CA LEU A 229 -2.64 7.05 31.14
C LEU A 229 -2.22 7.82 29.88
N ASP A 230 -1.05 8.45 29.88
CA ASP A 230 -0.56 9.19 28.71
C ASP A 230 -0.16 8.25 27.56
N LYS A 231 0.38 7.07 27.89
CA LYS A 231 0.61 5.99 26.93
C LYS A 231 -0.70 5.51 26.29
N LEU A 232 -1.75 5.34 27.09
CA LEU A 232 -3.09 4.95 26.60
C LEU A 232 -3.71 6.05 25.74
N LYS A 233 -3.61 7.32 26.13
CA LYS A 233 -4.06 8.46 25.31
C LYS A 233 -3.35 8.50 23.96
N TRP A 234 -2.03 8.32 23.96
CA TRP A 234 -1.25 8.26 22.72
C TRP A 234 -1.67 7.09 21.83
N THR A 235 -1.84 5.91 22.40
CA THR A 235 -2.26 4.71 21.67
C THR A 235 -3.66 4.88 21.07
N TYR A 236 -4.61 5.42 21.84
CA TYR A 236 -5.97 5.65 21.36
C TYR A 236 -6.05 6.80 20.34
N TYR A 237 -5.20 7.81 20.48
CA TYR A 237 -5.02 8.84 19.46
C TYR A 237 -4.52 8.25 18.14
N LEU A 238 -3.52 7.36 18.16
CA LEU A 238 -3.03 6.71 16.93
C LEU A 238 -4.12 5.92 16.20
N ILE A 239 -5.03 5.28 16.93
CA ILE A 239 -6.18 4.57 16.35
C ILE A 239 -7.16 5.54 15.69
N ASN A 240 -7.53 6.63 16.38
CA ASN A 240 -8.56 7.57 15.90
C ASN A 240 -8.01 8.68 15.00
N LYS A 241 -6.69 8.81 14.90
CA LYS A 241 -5.93 9.92 14.26
C LYS A 241 -6.40 11.32 14.66
N SER A 242 -7.07 11.42 15.80
CA SER A 242 -7.75 12.62 16.28
C SER A 242 -8.07 12.47 17.77
N PRO A 243 -8.43 13.56 18.48
CA PRO A 243 -8.87 13.51 19.87
C PRO A 243 -10.32 13.01 20.06
N TRP A 244 -11.01 12.62 18.99
CA TRP A 244 -12.41 12.19 18.98
C TRP A 244 -12.50 10.69 18.70
N SER A 245 -13.33 9.99 19.47
CA SER A 245 -13.54 8.55 19.29
C SER A 245 -14.45 8.30 18.08
N CYS A 246 -13.95 7.60 17.06
CA CYS A 246 -14.72 7.24 15.87
C CYS A 246 -15.89 6.30 16.20
N LEU A 247 -15.78 5.53 17.29
CA LEU A 247 -16.81 4.58 17.72
C LEU A 247 -17.86 5.20 18.65
N ASP A 248 -17.55 6.32 19.31
CA ASP A 248 -18.44 6.97 20.28
C ASP A 248 -18.94 8.31 19.73
N GLU A 249 -19.46 8.31 18.50
CA GLU A 249 -20.10 9.48 17.86
C GLU A 249 -19.20 10.74 17.86
N ASN A 250 -17.90 10.57 17.59
CA ASN A 250 -16.89 11.64 17.63
C ASN A 250 -16.81 12.36 19.00
N LYS A 251 -17.14 11.68 20.10
CA LYS A 251 -16.94 12.23 21.44
C LYS A 251 -15.46 12.39 21.75
N ALA A 252 -15.07 13.56 22.24
CA ALA A 252 -13.70 13.79 22.67
C ALA A 252 -13.34 12.90 23.88
N PHE A 253 -12.21 12.18 23.78
CA PHE A 253 -11.67 11.39 24.89
C PHE A 253 -10.52 12.10 25.62
N LEU A 254 -10.08 13.26 25.10
CA LEU A 254 -9.18 14.18 25.78
C LEU A 254 -9.96 15.29 26.50
N SER A 255 -9.35 15.88 27.52
CA SER A 255 -9.91 16.97 28.33
C SER A 255 -9.13 18.26 28.14
N THR A 256 -9.70 19.44 28.42
CA THR A 256 -9.00 20.75 28.29
C THR A 256 -7.68 20.83 29.09
N ALA A 257 -7.47 19.94 30.04
CA ALA A 257 -6.20 19.76 30.74
C ALA A 257 -5.07 19.17 29.86
N ASP A 258 -5.40 18.47 28.78
CA ASP A 258 -4.51 17.78 27.82
C ASP A 258 -4.03 18.68 26.67
N SER A 259 -4.17 20.00 26.82
CA SER A 259 -3.92 20.96 25.73
C SER A 259 -2.43 21.10 25.38
N ALA A 260 -2.13 21.00 24.09
CA ALA A 260 -0.81 21.26 23.55
C ALA A 260 -0.37 22.70 23.87
N VAL A 261 0.86 22.84 24.38
CA VAL A 261 1.46 24.15 24.68
C VAL A 261 2.08 24.71 23.40
N LYS A 262 1.47 25.73 22.80
CA LYS A 262 2.08 26.51 21.72
C LYS A 262 2.94 27.60 22.34
N LYS A 263 4.21 27.67 21.93
CA LYS A 263 5.15 28.72 22.36
C LYS A 263 5.16 29.81 21.30
N LEU A 264 4.77 31.03 21.67
CA LEU A 264 4.99 32.23 20.85
C LEU A 264 6.40 32.73 21.14
N PRO A 265 7.40 32.50 20.26
CA PRO A 265 8.79 32.84 20.54
C PRO A 265 9.05 34.35 20.48
N LYS A 266 8.14 35.11 19.86
CA LYS A 266 8.21 36.57 19.69
C LYS A 266 7.00 37.21 20.34
N ALA A 267 7.23 38.27 21.10
CA ALA A 267 6.15 39.13 21.59
C ALA A 267 5.75 40.12 20.48
N THR A 268 4.49 40.54 20.47
CA THR A 268 3.98 41.60 19.58
C THR A 268 4.66 42.96 19.81
N ARG A 269 5.42 43.09 20.90
CA ARG A 269 6.34 44.20 21.17
C ARG A 269 7.69 43.65 21.64
N PRO A 270 8.83 44.26 21.28
CA PRO A 270 10.14 43.84 21.79
C PRO A 270 10.19 44.01 23.32
N VAL A 271 10.37 42.91 24.05
CA VAL A 271 10.53 42.91 25.51
C VAL A 271 11.87 42.27 25.83
N THR A 272 12.77 43.05 26.45
CA THR A 272 14.10 42.58 26.85
C THR A 272 13.97 41.47 27.90
N GLY A 273 14.56 40.29 27.65
CA GLY A 273 14.49 39.13 28.55
C GLY A 273 13.27 38.21 28.34
N TRP A 274 12.52 38.39 27.25
CA TRP A 274 11.36 37.56 26.92
C TRP A 274 11.75 36.14 26.46
N ASN A 275 11.18 35.13 27.11
CA ASN A 275 11.40 33.70 26.81
C ASN A 275 10.30 33.05 25.95
N GLY A 276 9.29 33.82 25.53
CA GLY A 276 8.09 33.34 24.83
C GLY A 276 6.83 33.32 25.70
N LEU A 277 5.64 33.38 25.08
CA LEU A 277 4.36 33.08 25.75
C LEU A 277 4.01 31.62 25.48
N ALA A 278 3.85 30.83 26.54
CA ALA A 278 3.29 29.49 26.46
C ALA A 278 1.77 29.58 26.66
N TYR A 279 0.98 29.22 25.66
CA TYR A 279 -0.47 29.11 25.81
C TYR A 279 -0.94 27.72 25.39
N ARG A 280 -2.03 27.28 26.03
CA ARG A 280 -2.69 26.01 25.73
C ARG A 280 -3.59 26.23 24.53
N SER A 281 -3.34 25.53 23.42
CA SER A 281 -4.33 25.47 22.33
C SER A 281 -5.49 24.63 22.85
N ALA A 282 -6.63 25.27 23.13
CA ALA A 282 -7.83 24.55 23.55
C ALA A 282 -8.33 23.74 22.34
N PHE A 283 -8.28 22.41 22.43
CA PHE A 283 -8.98 21.58 21.45
C PHE A 283 -10.49 21.74 21.66
N PRO A 284 -11.29 21.73 20.58
CA PRO A 284 -12.73 21.81 20.72
C PRO A 284 -13.28 20.46 21.19
N LEU A 285 -14.13 20.48 22.23
CA LEU A 285 -14.83 19.28 22.68
C LEU A 285 -15.71 18.68 21.57
N PRO A 286 -16.53 19.46 20.83
CA PRO A 286 -17.16 18.96 19.62
C PRO A 286 -16.18 18.96 18.45
N LYS A 287 -16.19 17.90 17.65
CA LYS A 287 -15.48 17.85 16.38
C LYS A 287 -16.07 18.89 15.41
N PRO A 288 -15.27 19.75 14.76
CA PRO A 288 -15.78 20.69 13.76
C PRO A 288 -16.39 19.93 12.57
N PRO A 289 -17.65 20.21 12.17
CA PRO A 289 -18.31 19.47 11.09
C PRO A 289 -17.67 19.69 9.72
N GLY A 290 -17.06 20.85 9.48
CA GLY A 290 -16.28 21.11 8.26
C GLY A 290 -14.82 20.67 8.34
N ALA A 291 -14.44 19.94 9.39
CA ALA A 291 -13.05 19.58 9.71
C ALA A 291 -12.11 20.79 9.58
N ASN A 292 -11.05 20.69 8.78
CA ASN A 292 -10.18 21.81 8.43
C ASN A 292 -10.30 22.24 6.95
N PHE A 293 -11.42 21.90 6.29
CA PHE A 293 -11.64 22.25 4.88
C PHE A 293 -12.25 23.63 4.69
N TYR A 294 -12.88 24.16 5.74
CA TYR A 294 -13.57 25.45 5.73
C TYR A 294 -13.15 26.28 6.95
N PRO A 295 -13.35 27.60 6.93
CA PRO A 295 -13.11 28.43 8.11
C PRO A 295 -14.01 27.95 9.27
N PRO A 296 -13.47 27.84 10.49
CA PRO A 296 -14.18 27.22 11.62
C PRO A 296 -15.41 27.99 12.09
N ASP A 297 -15.53 29.27 11.72
CA ASP A 297 -16.65 30.16 12.02
C ASP A 297 -17.63 30.31 10.83
N MET A 298 -17.37 29.65 9.70
CA MET A 298 -18.21 29.70 8.51
C MET A 298 -19.47 28.85 8.71
N ASP A 299 -20.64 29.43 8.45
CA ASP A 299 -21.89 28.69 8.38
C ASP A 299 -22.29 28.37 6.93
N LYS A 300 -23.27 27.46 6.76
CA LYS A 300 -23.74 27.06 5.42
C LYS A 300 -24.31 28.24 4.62
N LYS A 301 -24.92 29.22 5.29
CA LYS A 301 -25.56 30.35 4.63
C LYS A 301 -24.52 31.30 4.04
N GLU A 302 -23.45 31.56 4.78
CA GLU A 302 -22.32 32.34 4.30
C GLU A 302 -21.69 31.70 3.06
N PHE A 303 -21.44 30.39 3.11
CA PHE A 303 -20.91 29.64 1.96
C PHE A 303 -21.83 29.75 0.74
N GLU A 304 -23.14 29.53 0.91
CA GLU A 304 -24.10 29.62 -0.20
C GLU A 304 -24.18 31.02 -0.81
N ILE A 305 -24.16 32.07 0.02
CA ILE A 305 -24.15 33.46 -0.48
C ILE A 305 -22.88 33.73 -1.29
N TRP A 306 -21.72 33.30 -0.79
CA TRP A 306 -20.45 33.45 -1.49
C TRP A 306 -20.42 32.64 -2.79
N LYS A 307 -20.73 31.34 -2.75
CA LYS A 307 -20.77 30.45 -3.91
C LYS A 307 -21.66 31.03 -5.02
N ASN A 308 -22.88 31.46 -4.68
CA ASN A 308 -23.81 32.00 -5.67
C ASN A 308 -23.38 33.36 -6.25
N SER A 309 -22.34 33.99 -5.71
CA SER A 309 -21.71 35.19 -6.27
C SER A 309 -20.60 34.89 -7.29
N LEU A 310 -20.14 33.64 -7.38
CA LEU A 310 -19.05 33.20 -8.24
C LEU A 310 -19.52 32.88 -9.67
N MET A 311 -18.59 32.88 -10.62
CA MET A 311 -18.80 32.31 -11.96
C MET A 311 -18.95 30.79 -11.89
N GLU A 312 -19.53 30.17 -12.93
CA GLU A 312 -19.86 28.73 -12.93
C GLU A 312 -18.65 27.82 -12.69
N ASP A 313 -17.52 28.10 -13.36
CA ASP A 313 -16.24 27.40 -13.15
C ASP A 313 -15.72 27.51 -11.71
N GLN A 314 -15.84 28.69 -11.11
CA GLN A 314 -15.46 28.94 -9.72
C GLN A 314 -16.43 28.30 -8.71
N GLN A 315 -17.68 28.10 -9.08
CA GLN A 315 -18.64 27.36 -8.26
C GLN A 315 -18.27 25.88 -8.22
N ASP A 316 -17.90 25.31 -9.38
CA ASP A 316 -17.43 23.93 -9.47
C ASP A 316 -16.19 23.71 -8.61
N ASP A 317 -15.22 24.63 -8.63
CA ASP A 317 -14.05 24.58 -7.74
C ASP A 317 -14.45 24.67 -6.26
N ALA A 318 -15.46 25.48 -5.92
CA ALA A 318 -15.91 25.67 -4.55
C ALA A 318 -16.64 24.45 -3.98
N VAL A 319 -17.40 23.70 -4.80
CA VAL A 319 -18.11 22.48 -4.40
C VAL A 319 -17.36 21.20 -4.74
N GLY A 320 -16.27 21.29 -5.49
CA GLY A 320 -15.48 20.15 -5.92
C GLY A 320 -14.65 19.51 -4.80
N PHE A 321 -14.14 18.31 -5.10
CA PHE A 321 -13.42 17.45 -4.18
C PHE A 321 -12.09 18.03 -3.68
N PHE A 322 -11.37 18.74 -4.54
CA PHE A 322 -9.93 18.98 -4.38
C PHE A 322 -9.58 20.43 -4.04
N SER A 323 -10.40 21.09 -3.22
CA SER A 323 -10.17 22.46 -2.75
C SER A 323 -10.54 22.66 -1.28
N VAL A 324 -9.85 23.57 -0.60
CA VAL A 324 -10.25 24.10 0.71
C VAL A 324 -10.80 25.52 0.56
N ILE A 325 -11.68 25.93 1.46
CA ILE A 325 -12.21 27.29 1.52
C ILE A 325 -11.52 28.02 2.66
N LYS A 326 -11.04 29.24 2.39
CA LYS A 326 -10.31 30.06 3.36
C LYS A 326 -10.83 31.48 3.42
N ARG A 327 -10.52 32.17 4.52
CA ARG A 327 -10.73 33.61 4.67
C ARG A 327 -9.47 34.39 4.32
N ARG A 328 -9.62 35.50 3.60
CA ARG A 328 -8.49 36.41 3.35
C ARG A 328 -8.05 37.08 4.66
N SER A 329 -9.00 37.39 5.54
CA SER A 329 -8.74 37.96 6.87
C SER A 329 -7.86 37.06 7.76
N GLU A 330 -7.98 35.74 7.69
CA GLU A 330 -7.11 34.79 8.41
C GLU A 330 -5.67 34.83 7.88
N THR A 331 -5.49 34.93 6.55
CA THR A 331 -4.17 35.03 5.92
C THR A 331 -3.43 36.32 6.33
N ILE A 332 -4.16 37.42 6.53
CA ILE A 332 -3.61 38.71 6.99
C ILE A 332 -3.10 38.63 8.45
N LEU A 333 -3.76 37.83 9.30
CA LEU A 333 -3.35 37.63 10.70
C LEU A 333 -2.08 36.78 10.83
N ASP A 334 -1.88 35.80 9.95
CA ASP A 334 -0.65 34.98 9.92
C ASP A 334 0.53 35.68 9.21
N SER A 335 0.24 36.59 8.25
CA SER A 335 1.24 37.31 7.45
C SER A 335 1.66 38.68 8.01
N SER A 336 1.30 39.00 9.26
CA SER A 336 1.60 40.30 9.91
C SER A 336 3.09 40.57 10.19
N PHE A 337 3.99 40.06 9.35
CA PHE A 337 5.44 40.31 9.32
C PHE A 337 6.01 40.70 7.95
N SER A 338 5.20 40.93 6.91
CA SER A 338 5.68 41.57 5.66
C SER A 338 4.89 42.83 5.31
N SER A 339 5.61 43.89 4.98
CA SER A 339 5.19 45.29 4.80
C SER A 339 3.80 45.51 4.17
N GLU A 340 2.98 46.30 4.87
CA GLU A 340 1.58 46.68 4.61
C GLU A 340 1.28 47.38 3.26
N VAL A 341 2.23 47.58 2.36
CA VAL A 341 2.06 48.59 1.28
C VAL A 341 1.82 48.02 -0.12
N ASP A 342 2.11 46.75 -0.42
CA ASP A 342 1.97 46.22 -1.79
C ASP A 342 0.77 45.27 -2.04
N TYR A 343 0.10 44.77 -1.00
CA TYR A 343 -0.99 43.78 -1.17
C TYR A 343 -2.38 44.37 -1.42
N LEU A 344 -2.64 45.62 -1.04
CA LEU A 344 -3.95 46.26 -1.20
C LEU A 344 -4.27 46.68 -2.65
N ASN A 345 -3.27 46.71 -3.54
CA ASN A 345 -3.45 47.19 -4.92
C ASN A 345 -3.67 46.08 -5.97
N HIS A 346 -3.61 44.79 -5.60
CA HIS A 346 -3.71 43.68 -6.57
C HIS A 346 -5.07 42.95 -6.61
N PHE A 347 -6.00 43.23 -5.69
CA PHE A 347 -7.23 42.43 -5.56
C PHE A 347 -8.49 43.26 -5.75
N GLY A 348 -9.01 43.24 -6.97
CA GLY A 348 -10.24 43.92 -7.35
C GLY A 348 -11.47 43.43 -6.57
N GLY A 349 -12.17 44.36 -5.91
CA GLY A 349 -13.63 44.46 -5.90
C GLY A 349 -14.52 43.33 -5.32
N SER A 350 -14.00 42.23 -4.78
CA SER A 350 -14.85 41.18 -4.20
C SER A 350 -15.37 41.58 -2.81
N VAL A 351 -16.70 41.54 -2.65
CA VAL A 351 -17.40 41.90 -1.39
C VAL A 351 -17.30 40.78 -0.33
N HIS A 352 -16.90 39.57 -0.74
CA HIS A 352 -16.84 38.38 0.12
C HIS A 352 -15.40 38.08 0.55
N ASP A 353 -15.24 37.64 1.81
CA ASP A 353 -13.94 37.30 2.43
C ASP A 353 -13.47 35.87 2.11
N LEU A 354 -14.35 35.03 1.56
CA LEU A 354 -14.07 33.64 1.23
C LEU A 354 -13.39 33.49 -0.15
N TYR A 355 -12.52 32.50 -0.27
CA TYR A 355 -11.92 32.05 -1.53
C TYR A 355 -11.54 30.56 -1.46
N ALA A 356 -11.50 29.90 -2.62
CA ALA A 356 -11.06 28.51 -2.74
C ALA A 356 -9.54 28.43 -2.97
N VAL A 357 -8.89 27.40 -2.42
CA VAL A 357 -7.48 27.05 -2.63
C VAL A 357 -7.41 25.58 -3.05
N PRO A 358 -6.81 25.25 -4.21
CA PRO A 358 -6.68 23.85 -4.64
C PRO A 358 -5.75 23.07 -3.70
N TYR A 359 -5.96 21.76 -3.57
CA TYR A 359 -5.14 20.89 -2.72
C TYR A 359 -3.65 20.91 -3.08
N SER A 360 -3.33 20.96 -4.38
CA SER A 360 -1.96 21.09 -4.87
C SER A 360 -1.24 22.32 -4.30
N GLN A 361 -1.96 23.40 -4.04
CA GLN A 361 -1.43 24.62 -3.41
C GLN A 361 -1.49 24.54 -1.88
N GLU A 362 -2.59 24.06 -1.32
CA GLU A 362 -2.77 23.98 0.14
C GLU A 362 -1.74 23.05 0.80
N TYR A 363 -1.50 21.90 0.19
CA TYR A 363 -0.63 20.85 0.71
C TYR A 363 0.68 20.74 -0.08
N GLN A 364 1.05 21.77 -0.84
CA GLN A 364 2.18 21.80 -1.78
C GLN A 364 3.46 21.17 -1.21
N ASN A 365 3.87 21.59 -0.01
CA ASN A 365 5.12 21.13 0.63
C ASN A 365 5.15 19.60 0.88
N PHE A 366 3.99 18.99 1.07
CA PHE A 366 3.85 17.54 1.25
C PHE A 366 3.73 16.86 -0.11
N LEU A 367 2.89 17.40 -0.98
CA LEU A 367 2.60 16.83 -2.30
C LEU A 367 3.82 16.83 -3.22
N GLU A 368 4.70 17.84 -3.17
CA GLU A 368 5.97 17.85 -3.91
C GLU A 368 6.90 16.70 -3.46
N LYS A 369 6.96 16.42 -2.16
CA LYS A 369 7.78 15.33 -1.62
C LYS A 369 7.20 13.97 -1.99
N ALA A 370 5.89 13.79 -1.83
CA ALA A 370 5.20 12.58 -2.22
C ALA A 370 5.34 12.32 -3.73
N ALA A 371 5.13 13.33 -4.58
CA ALA A 371 5.32 13.25 -6.03
C ALA A 371 6.75 12.85 -6.40
N SER A 372 7.77 13.43 -5.74
CA SER A 372 9.17 13.03 -5.95
C SER A 372 9.43 11.56 -5.62
N LEU A 373 8.85 11.04 -4.53
CA LEU A 373 8.98 9.63 -4.15
C LEU A 373 8.25 8.71 -5.14
N LEU A 374 7.04 9.09 -5.59
CA LEU A 374 6.29 8.34 -6.60
C LEU A 374 7.03 8.29 -7.93
N HIS A 375 7.64 9.39 -8.39
CA HIS A 375 8.49 9.37 -9.58
C HIS A 375 9.68 8.44 -9.41
N LYS A 376 10.40 8.49 -8.27
CA LYS A 376 11.49 7.54 -8.01
C LYS A 376 11.02 6.09 -8.03
N ALA A 377 9.86 5.81 -7.45
CA ALA A 377 9.25 4.48 -7.47
C ALA A 377 8.92 4.02 -8.90
N ALA A 378 8.51 4.95 -9.76
CA ALA A 378 8.23 4.71 -11.18
C ALA A 378 9.50 4.34 -11.99
N GLU A 379 10.65 4.92 -11.63
CA GLU A 379 11.94 4.61 -12.27
C GLU A 379 12.46 3.21 -11.91
N VAL A 380 12.25 2.76 -10.66
CA VAL A 380 12.77 1.46 -10.17
C VAL A 380 11.81 0.29 -10.42
N THR A 381 10.52 0.54 -10.59
CA THR A 381 9.56 -0.53 -10.82
C THR A 381 9.74 -1.17 -12.20
N THR A 382 9.53 -2.49 -12.29
CA THR A 382 9.58 -3.22 -13.56
C THR A 382 8.23 -3.27 -14.29
N SER A 383 7.12 -2.97 -13.61
CA SER A 383 5.78 -2.96 -14.21
C SER A 383 5.50 -1.66 -14.96
N SER A 384 5.16 -1.75 -16.24
CA SER A 384 4.83 -0.59 -17.07
C SER A 384 3.52 0.10 -16.66
N SER A 385 2.51 -0.68 -16.22
CA SER A 385 1.22 -0.14 -15.77
C SER A 385 1.38 0.59 -14.43
N LEU A 386 2.14 0.02 -13.50
CA LEU A 386 2.48 0.67 -12.24
C LEU A 386 3.32 1.93 -12.48
N ARG A 387 4.33 1.87 -13.35
CA ARG A 387 5.12 3.06 -13.73
C ARG A 387 4.23 4.18 -14.25
N ARG A 388 3.28 3.88 -15.15
CA ARG A 388 2.33 4.89 -15.67
C ARG A 388 1.50 5.49 -14.54
N LEU A 389 0.91 4.66 -13.67
CA LEU A 389 0.13 5.13 -12.53
C LEU A 389 0.95 6.05 -11.64
N LEU A 390 2.17 5.67 -11.29
CA LEU A 390 3.03 6.44 -10.38
C LEU A 390 3.42 7.80 -10.95
N HIS A 391 3.78 7.88 -12.24
CA HIS A 391 4.00 9.19 -12.89
C HIS A 391 2.71 10.02 -12.93
N ALA A 392 1.60 9.44 -13.41
CA ALA A 392 0.35 10.17 -13.55
C ALA A 392 -0.17 10.68 -12.20
N LYS A 393 -0.01 9.90 -11.12
CA LYS A 393 -0.42 10.31 -9.77
C LYS A 393 0.49 11.38 -9.18
N ALA A 394 1.80 11.30 -9.43
CA ALA A 394 2.75 12.37 -9.06
C ALA A 394 2.41 13.69 -9.77
N ASP A 395 2.09 13.63 -11.07
CA ASP A 395 1.67 14.80 -11.84
C ASP A 395 0.30 15.35 -11.36
N ALA A 396 -0.64 14.48 -10.99
CA ALA A 396 -1.93 14.85 -10.43
C ALA A 396 -1.79 15.61 -9.10
N PHE A 397 -0.86 15.20 -8.22
CA PHE A 397 -0.59 15.90 -6.97
C PHE A 397 -0.15 17.35 -7.16
N LEU A 398 0.54 17.65 -8.26
CA LEU A 398 1.03 19.00 -8.55
C LEU A 398 0.04 19.82 -9.38
N SER A 399 -0.70 19.18 -10.28
CA SER A 399 -1.67 19.83 -11.17
C SER A 399 -3.06 20.01 -10.56
N ASN A 400 -3.40 19.23 -9.53
CA ASN A 400 -4.73 19.11 -8.93
C ASN A 400 -5.79 18.44 -9.83
N ASP A 401 -5.38 17.84 -10.96
CA ASP A 401 -6.26 17.08 -11.86
C ASP A 401 -5.92 15.58 -11.77
N TYR A 402 -6.86 14.81 -11.24
CA TYR A 402 -6.69 13.38 -10.95
C TYR A 402 -7.19 12.46 -12.07
N TYR A 403 -7.79 13.00 -13.13
CA TYR A 403 -8.51 12.23 -14.15
C TYR A 403 -7.66 11.14 -14.82
N ASP A 404 -6.50 11.49 -15.39
CA ASP A 404 -5.64 10.48 -16.04
C ASP A 404 -5.04 9.50 -15.03
N SER A 405 -4.71 9.98 -13.82
CA SER A 405 -4.14 9.13 -12.77
C SER A 405 -5.11 8.06 -12.27
N ASP A 406 -6.40 8.36 -12.21
CA ASP A 406 -7.44 7.42 -11.79
C ASP A 406 -7.76 6.42 -12.90
N ILE A 407 -7.72 6.83 -14.18
CA ILE A 407 -7.77 5.88 -15.30
C ILE A 407 -6.56 4.93 -15.25
N ALA A 408 -5.35 5.47 -15.04
CA ALA A 408 -4.15 4.65 -14.91
C ALA A 408 -4.24 3.67 -13.71
N TRP A 409 -4.92 4.07 -12.63
CA TRP A 409 -5.17 3.22 -11.47
C TRP A 409 -6.18 2.10 -11.76
N MET A 410 -7.26 2.39 -12.50
CA MET A 410 -8.22 1.37 -12.93
C MET A 410 -7.59 0.35 -13.88
N GLU A 411 -6.67 0.79 -14.74
CA GLU A 411 -5.95 -0.03 -15.72
C GLU A 411 -4.69 -0.72 -15.13
N LEU A 412 -4.48 -0.63 -13.81
CA LEU A 412 -3.31 -1.20 -13.15
C LEU A 412 -3.28 -2.74 -13.27
N ASP A 413 -2.20 -3.24 -13.87
CA ASP A 413 -1.88 -4.67 -13.94
C ASP A 413 -0.45 -4.91 -13.41
N SER A 414 -0.35 -5.14 -12.12
CA SER A 414 0.91 -5.24 -11.39
C SER A 414 0.74 -6.13 -10.16
N LYS A 415 1.84 -6.74 -9.71
CA LYS A 415 1.88 -7.49 -8.44
C LYS A 415 1.74 -6.57 -7.24
N ILE A 416 2.32 -5.37 -7.30
CA ILE A 416 2.11 -4.31 -6.30
C ILE A 416 0.87 -3.54 -6.72
N ASP A 417 -0.10 -3.45 -5.81
CA ASP A 417 -1.29 -2.61 -5.93
C ASP A 417 -1.14 -1.40 -4.99
N VAL A 418 -1.45 -0.21 -5.52
CA VAL A 418 -1.35 1.04 -4.77
C VAL A 418 -2.54 1.93 -5.09
N THR A 419 -3.25 2.31 -4.05
CA THR A 419 -4.21 3.42 -4.05
C THR A 419 -3.59 4.52 -3.21
N ILE A 420 -3.41 5.72 -3.77
CA ILE A 420 -2.86 6.87 -3.04
C ILE A 420 -3.44 8.15 -3.61
N GLY A 421 -3.97 9.04 -2.77
CA GLY A 421 -4.56 10.31 -3.19
C GLY A 421 -5.80 10.70 -2.38
N PRO A 422 -6.49 11.78 -2.79
CA PRO A 422 -7.72 12.23 -2.16
C PRO A 422 -8.95 11.53 -2.77
N TYR A 423 -9.77 10.86 -1.95
CA TYR A 423 -10.91 10.10 -2.47
C TYR A 423 -12.22 10.33 -1.69
N GLU A 424 -12.25 10.01 -0.41
CA GLU A 424 -13.48 9.91 0.36
C GLU A 424 -13.88 11.25 0.99
N THR A 425 -15.17 11.52 1.15
CA THR A 425 -15.66 12.82 1.65
C THR A 425 -16.27 12.77 3.05
N TYR A 426 -16.19 11.63 3.74
CA TYR A 426 -16.87 11.40 5.02
C TYR A 426 -16.44 12.37 6.14
N GLU A 427 -15.23 12.91 6.07
CA GLU A 427 -14.71 13.84 7.07
C GLU A 427 -15.31 15.26 6.92
N ASP A 428 -15.80 15.61 5.72
CA ASP A 428 -16.63 16.80 5.51
C ASP A 428 -18.09 16.51 5.88
N ALA A 429 -18.39 16.54 7.17
CA ALA A 429 -19.76 16.41 7.67
C ALA A 429 -20.61 17.68 7.44
N LEU A 430 -20.04 18.77 6.91
CA LEU A 430 -20.77 19.99 6.62
C LEU A 430 -21.52 19.85 5.29
N PHE A 431 -20.82 19.46 4.22
CA PHE A 431 -21.40 19.33 2.88
C PHE A 431 -21.14 18.00 2.19
N GLY A 432 -20.15 17.23 2.62
CA GLY A 432 -19.72 16.00 1.95
C GLY A 432 -19.00 16.25 0.62
N TYR A 433 -18.44 17.45 0.43
CA TYR A 433 -17.77 17.84 -0.82
C TYR A 433 -16.30 17.49 -0.82
N LYS A 434 -15.61 17.59 0.33
CA LYS A 434 -14.14 17.66 0.35
C LYS A 434 -13.51 16.31 0.61
N ALA A 435 -12.57 15.93 -0.26
CA ALA A 435 -11.95 14.62 -0.23
C ALA A 435 -10.78 14.55 0.77
N THR A 436 -10.67 13.46 1.51
CA THR A 436 -9.55 13.16 2.40
C THR A 436 -8.47 12.39 1.66
N PHE A 437 -7.22 12.70 1.98
CA PHE A 437 -6.09 11.91 1.49
C PHE A 437 -5.99 10.58 2.25
N GLU A 438 -5.76 9.52 1.50
CA GLU A 438 -5.54 8.16 2.00
C GLU A 438 -4.57 7.39 1.11
N ALA A 439 -4.05 6.28 1.66
CA ALA A 439 -3.22 5.34 0.92
C ALA A 439 -3.47 3.90 1.36
N PHE A 440 -3.46 2.98 0.40
CA PHE A 440 -3.44 1.54 0.59
C PHE A 440 -2.38 0.94 -0.34
N ILE A 441 -1.42 0.22 0.25
CA ILE A 441 -0.35 -0.45 -0.48
C ILE A 441 -0.43 -1.94 -0.15
N GLY A 442 -0.50 -2.77 -1.17
CA GLY A 442 -0.59 -4.21 -0.98
C GLY A 442 -0.03 -5.02 -2.14
N ILE A 443 -0.04 -6.33 -1.94
CA ILE A 443 0.33 -7.31 -2.97
C ILE A 443 -0.93 -7.94 -3.53
N ARG A 444 -1.10 -7.91 -4.85
CA ARG A 444 -2.23 -8.55 -5.52
C ARG A 444 -2.21 -10.06 -5.29
N ASP A 445 -3.35 -10.59 -4.88
CA ASP A 445 -3.61 -12.02 -4.75
C ASP A 445 -4.26 -12.49 -6.06
N ASP A 446 -3.44 -12.97 -7.00
CA ASP A 446 -3.89 -13.36 -8.35
C ASP A 446 -4.90 -14.51 -8.30
N ASP A 447 -4.72 -15.47 -7.38
CA ASP A 447 -5.63 -16.62 -7.22
C ASP A 447 -7.03 -16.17 -6.79
N SER A 448 -7.10 -15.28 -5.80
CA SER A 448 -8.37 -14.75 -5.29
C SER A 448 -8.99 -13.79 -6.29
N THR A 449 -8.19 -12.93 -6.94
CA THR A 449 -8.65 -12.04 -8.00
C THR A 449 -9.26 -12.81 -9.18
N ALA A 450 -8.63 -13.91 -9.59
CA ALA A 450 -9.15 -14.79 -10.64
C ALA A 450 -10.48 -15.46 -10.25
N LYS A 451 -10.63 -15.88 -8.98
CA LYS A 451 -11.91 -16.39 -8.46
C LYS A 451 -13.01 -15.34 -8.48
N ILE A 452 -12.67 -14.07 -8.20
CA ILE A 452 -13.67 -12.98 -8.25
C ILE A 452 -14.08 -12.65 -9.68
N LYS A 453 -13.16 -12.74 -10.64
CA LYS A 453 -13.47 -12.48 -12.05
C LYS A 453 -14.69 -13.28 -12.54
N LEU A 454 -14.87 -14.50 -12.01
CA LEU A 454 -16.08 -15.30 -12.22
C LEU A 454 -17.38 -14.52 -11.91
N PHE A 455 -17.44 -13.80 -10.80
CA PHE A 455 -18.65 -13.06 -10.41
C PHE A 455 -18.92 -11.91 -11.37
N GLY A 456 -17.88 -11.13 -11.69
CA GLY A 456 -17.97 -10.02 -12.65
C GLY A 456 -18.38 -10.47 -14.05
N ASP A 457 -17.77 -11.55 -14.56
CA ASP A 457 -18.04 -12.11 -15.89
C ASP A 457 -19.48 -12.63 -16.03
N HIS A 458 -20.15 -12.98 -14.92
CA HIS A 458 -21.50 -13.51 -14.89
C HIS A 458 -22.58 -12.51 -14.40
N LEU A 459 -22.25 -11.22 -14.19
CA LEU A 459 -23.22 -10.23 -13.69
C LEU A 459 -24.46 -10.06 -14.58
N LEU A 460 -24.29 -10.09 -15.90
CA LEU A 460 -25.42 -10.04 -16.85
C LEU A 460 -26.34 -11.26 -16.70
N GLU A 461 -25.76 -12.45 -16.54
CA GLU A 461 -26.54 -13.68 -16.32
C GLU A 461 -27.30 -13.62 -14.99
N LEU A 462 -26.67 -13.08 -13.94
CA LEU A 462 -27.32 -12.85 -12.66
C LEU A 462 -28.51 -11.89 -12.79
N GLU A 463 -28.34 -10.73 -13.45
CA GLU A 463 -29.42 -9.77 -13.70
C GLU A 463 -30.59 -10.42 -14.45
N GLU A 464 -30.32 -11.13 -15.53
CA GLU A 464 -31.32 -11.81 -16.35
C GLU A 464 -32.10 -12.88 -15.57
N ASN A 465 -31.49 -13.47 -14.54
CA ASN A 465 -32.10 -14.51 -13.71
C ASN A 465 -32.62 -14.02 -12.36
N LEU A 466 -32.46 -12.72 -12.03
CA LEU A 466 -33.00 -12.16 -10.80
C LEU A 466 -34.49 -12.53 -10.65
N PRO A 467 -34.95 -12.88 -9.43
CA PRO A 467 -36.32 -13.30 -9.16
C PRO A 467 -37.29 -12.10 -9.13
N LEU A 468 -37.25 -11.31 -10.20
CA LEU A 468 -38.01 -10.09 -10.44
C LEU A 468 -38.69 -10.17 -11.81
N GLU A 469 -39.79 -9.44 -11.98
CA GLU A 469 -40.39 -9.25 -13.30
C GLU A 469 -39.41 -8.53 -14.24
N SER A 470 -39.44 -8.86 -15.52
CA SER A 470 -38.49 -8.33 -16.51
C SER A 470 -38.51 -6.81 -16.66
N VAL A 471 -39.61 -6.16 -16.26
CA VAL A 471 -39.76 -4.70 -16.29
C VAL A 471 -38.90 -3.99 -15.25
N TYR A 472 -38.52 -4.69 -14.16
CA TYR A 472 -37.71 -4.13 -13.08
C TYR A 472 -36.21 -4.41 -13.25
N LYS A 473 -35.83 -5.27 -14.20
CA LYS A 473 -34.44 -5.60 -14.46
C LYS A 473 -33.71 -4.44 -15.13
N SER A 474 -32.48 -4.19 -14.70
CA SER A 474 -31.59 -3.22 -15.32
C SER A 474 -31.20 -3.67 -16.73
N LYS A 475 -31.08 -2.71 -17.63
CA LYS A 475 -30.54 -2.93 -18.98
C LYS A 475 -29.07 -2.57 -19.08
N ASP A 476 -28.58 -1.81 -18.10
CA ASP A 476 -27.23 -1.29 -18.03
C ASP A 476 -26.56 -1.98 -16.84
N VAL A 477 -25.95 -3.15 -17.08
CA VAL A 477 -25.16 -3.89 -16.10
C VAL A 477 -23.70 -3.79 -16.51
N ILE A 478 -22.89 -3.18 -15.66
CA ILE A 478 -21.46 -3.00 -15.90
C ILE A 478 -20.74 -3.61 -14.72
N ALA A 479 -19.86 -4.58 -15.00
CA ALA A 479 -18.98 -5.15 -14.00
C ALA A 479 -17.85 -4.18 -13.69
N ALA A 480 -17.74 -3.73 -12.45
CA ALA A 480 -16.53 -3.07 -11.97
C ALA A 480 -15.39 -4.12 -11.94
N PRO A 481 -14.20 -3.82 -12.47
CA PRO A 481 -13.03 -4.66 -12.23
C PRO A 481 -12.78 -4.80 -10.74
N ILE A 482 -12.48 -6.02 -10.28
CA ILE A 482 -12.25 -6.29 -8.86
C ILE A 482 -10.83 -6.82 -8.70
N ARG A 483 -10.09 -6.26 -7.76
CA ARG A 483 -8.75 -6.73 -7.35
C ARG A 483 -8.77 -7.16 -5.90
N VAL A 484 -8.18 -8.32 -5.60
CA VAL A 484 -7.93 -8.76 -4.23
C VAL A 484 -6.49 -8.50 -3.90
N ILE A 485 -6.23 -7.87 -2.76
CA ILE A 485 -4.88 -7.58 -2.30
C ILE A 485 -4.69 -8.04 -0.85
N GLN A 486 -3.44 -8.38 -0.54
CA GLN A 486 -2.93 -8.49 0.81
C GLN A 486 -2.35 -7.13 1.20
N LEU A 487 -3.03 -6.42 2.10
CA LEU A 487 -2.62 -5.09 2.55
C LEU A 487 -1.29 -5.18 3.33
N LEU A 488 -0.29 -4.41 2.92
CA LEU A 488 0.98 -4.29 3.62
C LEU A 488 1.02 -3.04 4.49
N TYR A 489 0.51 -1.92 3.96
CA TYR A 489 0.55 -0.63 4.63
C TYR A 489 -0.65 0.23 4.22
N ASN A 490 -1.17 1.02 5.16
CA ASN A 490 -2.18 2.03 4.87
C ASN A 490 -1.96 3.31 5.70
N SER A 491 -2.42 4.44 5.18
CA SER A 491 -2.26 5.75 5.81
C SER A 491 -3.36 6.72 5.37
N GLY A 492 -3.38 7.92 5.96
CA GLY A 492 -4.42 8.92 5.77
C GLY A 492 -5.73 8.53 6.44
N ASP A 493 -6.84 8.59 5.72
CA ASP A 493 -8.22 8.33 6.20
C ASP A 493 -8.54 6.86 6.49
N VAL A 494 -7.69 6.24 7.31
CA VAL A 494 -7.82 4.84 7.75
C VAL A 494 -7.97 4.75 9.27
N LYS A 495 -8.62 5.75 9.85
CA LYS A 495 -8.85 5.88 11.31
C LYS A 495 -9.95 4.92 11.80
N GLY A 496 -9.80 4.43 13.03
CA GLY A 496 -10.82 3.61 13.68
C GLY A 496 -11.02 2.24 12.99
N PRO A 497 -12.27 1.82 12.74
CA PRO A 497 -12.55 0.57 12.04
C PRO A 497 -11.85 0.50 10.68
N GLN A 498 -11.06 -0.54 10.46
CA GLN A 498 -10.31 -0.69 9.20
C GLN A 498 -11.23 -1.02 8.03
N THR A 499 -10.99 -0.39 6.88
CA THR A 499 -11.62 -0.70 5.59
C THR A 499 -11.42 -2.17 5.23
N VAL A 500 -12.40 -2.81 4.59
CA VAL A 500 -12.30 -4.21 4.11
C VAL A 500 -12.33 -4.29 2.59
N ALA A 501 -13.00 -3.34 1.96
CA ALA A 501 -13.02 -3.11 0.53
C ALA A 501 -13.33 -1.63 0.29
N PHE A 502 -12.96 -1.13 -0.88
CA PHE A 502 -13.31 0.21 -1.34
C PHE A 502 -13.54 0.19 -2.85
N ASN A 503 -14.37 1.11 -3.33
CA ASN A 503 -14.75 1.23 -4.74
C ASN A 503 -14.47 2.65 -5.22
N LEU A 504 -13.58 2.80 -6.20
CA LEU A 504 -13.03 4.09 -6.64
C LEU A 504 -12.96 4.15 -8.18
N PRO A 505 -12.79 5.34 -8.78
CA PRO A 505 -12.82 6.66 -8.15
C PRO A 505 -14.24 7.15 -7.85
N ASN A 506 -14.35 8.17 -7.00
CA ASN A 506 -15.62 8.83 -6.68
C ASN A 506 -16.03 9.90 -7.71
N ASP A 507 -15.10 10.35 -8.57
CA ASP A 507 -15.34 11.39 -9.58
C ASP A 507 -16.35 10.94 -10.64
N GLU A 508 -17.53 11.57 -10.66
CA GLU A 508 -18.64 11.17 -11.52
C GLU A 508 -18.33 11.28 -13.01
N ARG A 509 -17.34 12.11 -13.41
CA ARG A 509 -16.89 12.20 -14.80
C ARG A 509 -16.28 10.88 -15.24
N ILE A 510 -15.42 10.30 -14.39
CA ILE A 510 -14.75 9.03 -14.66
C ILE A 510 -15.72 7.87 -14.53
N VAL A 511 -16.56 7.87 -13.49
CA VAL A 511 -17.58 6.82 -13.29
C VAL A 511 -18.49 6.72 -14.51
N LYS A 512 -18.89 7.85 -15.10
CA LYS A 512 -19.73 7.87 -16.29
C LYS A 512 -18.99 7.34 -17.54
N ASP A 513 -17.72 7.67 -17.70
CA ASP A 513 -16.97 7.36 -18.91
C ASP A 513 -16.32 5.97 -18.90
N ARG A 514 -15.95 5.48 -17.71
CA ARG A 514 -15.12 4.26 -17.51
C ARG A 514 -15.64 3.31 -16.42
N GLY A 515 -16.60 3.73 -15.60
CA GLY A 515 -17.06 2.96 -14.43
C GLY A 515 -16.14 3.14 -13.22
N THR A 516 -16.23 2.21 -12.27
CA THR A 516 -15.38 2.16 -11.07
C THR A 516 -14.58 0.85 -11.03
N SER A 517 -13.62 0.74 -10.12
CA SER A 517 -12.94 -0.50 -9.76
C SER A 517 -12.98 -0.70 -8.25
N MET A 518 -13.12 -1.95 -7.85
CA MET A 518 -13.15 -2.33 -6.44
C MET A 518 -11.85 -3.02 -6.04
N VAL A 519 -11.38 -2.71 -4.83
CA VAL A 519 -10.25 -3.40 -4.21
C VAL A 519 -10.68 -4.00 -2.89
N MET A 520 -10.36 -5.28 -2.69
CA MET A 520 -10.67 -6.03 -1.47
C MET A 520 -9.42 -6.35 -0.67
N LEU A 521 -9.46 -6.08 0.63
CA LEU A 521 -8.35 -6.26 1.57
C LEU A 521 -8.51 -7.61 2.28
N LYS A 522 -7.89 -8.65 1.72
CA LYS A 522 -8.10 -10.04 2.13
C LYS A 522 -7.58 -10.31 3.55
N ASN A 523 -6.33 -10.01 3.85
CA ASN A 523 -5.77 -10.19 5.19
C ASN A 523 -6.46 -9.35 6.28
N VAL A 524 -6.97 -8.17 5.93
CA VAL A 524 -7.80 -7.38 6.86
C VAL A 524 -9.12 -8.11 7.14
N SER A 525 -9.73 -8.67 6.10
CA SER A 525 -10.93 -9.50 6.22
C SER A 525 -10.67 -10.78 7.02
N GLU A 526 -9.52 -11.44 6.83
CA GLU A 526 -9.07 -12.60 7.63
C GLU A 526 -8.92 -12.24 9.11
N ALA A 527 -8.33 -11.07 9.40
CA ALA A 527 -8.20 -10.57 10.76
C ALA A 527 -9.58 -10.27 11.39
N LYS A 528 -10.48 -9.60 10.67
CA LYS A 528 -11.85 -9.35 11.16
C LYS A 528 -12.62 -10.66 11.37
N PHE A 529 -12.47 -11.62 10.47
CA PHE A 529 -13.05 -12.95 10.63
C PHE A 529 -12.55 -13.61 11.92
N LYS A 530 -11.23 -13.69 12.09
CA LYS A 530 -10.59 -14.37 13.22
C LYS A 530 -10.85 -13.70 14.57
N TYR A 531 -10.76 -12.38 14.64
CA TYR A 531 -10.78 -11.65 15.91
C TYR A 531 -12.14 -11.04 16.26
N ILE A 532 -13.07 -10.95 15.30
CA ILE A 532 -14.41 -10.38 15.52
C ILE A 532 -15.49 -11.41 15.22
N LEU A 533 -15.50 -11.97 14.01
CA LEU A 533 -16.58 -12.88 13.61
C LEU A 533 -16.54 -14.18 14.41
N GLN A 534 -15.39 -14.84 14.52
CA GLN A 534 -15.25 -16.12 15.21
C GLN A 534 -15.68 -16.06 16.69
N PRO A 535 -15.26 -15.05 17.50
CA PRO A 535 -15.79 -14.92 18.86
C PRO A 535 -17.31 -14.68 18.95
N ILE A 536 -17.89 -14.00 17.96
CA ILE A 536 -19.35 -13.85 17.86
C ILE A 536 -19.99 -15.20 17.53
N SER A 537 -19.41 -15.95 16.60
CA SER A 537 -19.87 -17.27 16.21
C SER A 537 -19.88 -18.21 17.41
N ASP A 538 -18.80 -18.24 18.18
CA ASP A 538 -18.65 -19.07 19.38
C ASP A 538 -19.75 -18.79 20.43
N ALA A 539 -20.29 -17.58 20.45
CA ALA A 539 -21.36 -17.17 21.36
C ALA A 539 -22.77 -17.42 20.79
N CYS A 540 -22.97 -17.27 19.47
CA CYS A 540 -24.31 -17.17 18.87
C CYS A 540 -24.69 -18.38 18.00
N ILE A 541 -23.73 -19.17 17.52
CA ILE A 541 -23.94 -20.32 16.62
C ILE A 541 -23.93 -21.62 17.44
N SER A 542 -24.80 -22.56 17.06
CA SER A 542 -24.88 -23.87 17.71
C SER A 542 -23.58 -24.67 17.54
N LYS A 543 -23.21 -25.46 18.57
CA LYS A 543 -21.95 -26.23 18.56
C LYS A 543 -21.86 -27.20 17.38
N GLU A 544 -22.99 -27.72 16.93
CA GLU A 544 -23.10 -28.64 15.79
C GLU A 544 -22.83 -27.97 14.44
N GLN A 545 -22.90 -26.63 14.37
CA GLN A 545 -22.72 -25.85 13.15
C GLN A 545 -21.46 -24.97 13.18
N LEU A 546 -20.76 -24.85 14.31
CA LEU A 546 -19.56 -24.00 14.41
C LEU A 546 -18.47 -24.34 13.40
N ASN A 547 -18.32 -25.62 13.03
CA ASN A 547 -17.37 -26.06 12.01
C ASN A 547 -17.75 -25.66 10.58
N LEU A 548 -18.94 -25.10 10.37
CA LEU A 548 -19.41 -24.54 9.10
C LEU A 548 -19.13 -23.04 9.00
N VAL A 549 -18.64 -22.40 10.06
CA VAL A 549 -18.17 -21.02 9.99
C VAL A 549 -16.73 -21.04 9.47
N ASP A 550 -16.56 -20.66 8.22
CA ASP A 550 -15.24 -20.57 7.57
C ASP A 550 -15.04 -19.25 6.83
N PHE A 551 -13.76 -18.88 6.70
CA PHE A 551 -13.34 -17.61 6.09
C PHE A 551 -13.67 -17.55 4.61
N ASP A 552 -13.46 -18.64 3.87
CA ASP A 552 -13.70 -18.67 2.42
C ASP A 552 -15.16 -18.34 2.11
N SER A 553 -16.10 -18.90 2.88
CA SER A 553 -17.54 -18.65 2.73
C SER A 553 -17.94 -17.23 3.13
N PHE A 554 -17.36 -16.71 4.22
CA PHE A 554 -17.56 -15.31 4.63
C PHE A 554 -17.05 -14.33 3.56
N PHE A 555 -15.81 -14.52 3.11
CA PHE A 555 -15.16 -13.66 2.12
C PHE A 555 -15.85 -13.74 0.75
N THR A 556 -16.22 -14.95 0.31
CA THR A 556 -16.96 -15.15 -0.95
C THR A 556 -18.32 -14.47 -0.92
N HIS A 557 -19.01 -14.44 0.23
CA HIS A 557 -20.24 -13.67 0.38
C HIS A 557 -19.98 -12.16 0.33
N THR A 558 -18.96 -11.63 1.01
CA THR A 558 -18.56 -10.22 0.89
C THR A 558 -18.31 -9.83 -0.57
N ILE A 559 -17.54 -10.64 -1.31
CA ILE A 559 -17.30 -10.40 -2.74
C ILE A 559 -18.61 -10.31 -3.52
N CYS A 560 -19.51 -11.27 -3.27
CA CYS A 560 -20.75 -11.36 -3.99
C CYS A 560 -21.71 -10.22 -3.63
N HIS A 561 -21.73 -9.78 -2.37
CA HIS A 561 -22.46 -8.61 -1.89
C HIS A 561 -22.07 -7.38 -2.72
N GLU A 562 -20.77 -7.11 -2.85
CA GLU A 562 -20.26 -5.96 -3.60
C GLU A 562 -20.62 -6.01 -5.09
N CYS A 563 -20.50 -7.20 -5.70
CA CYS A 563 -20.95 -7.43 -7.07
C CYS A 563 -22.46 -7.17 -7.22
N CYS A 564 -23.24 -7.50 -6.19
CA CYS A 564 -24.69 -7.37 -6.18
C CYS A 564 -25.18 -5.93 -6.00
N HIS A 565 -24.32 -4.99 -5.60
CA HIS A 565 -24.63 -3.57 -5.75
C HIS A 565 -24.89 -3.23 -7.22
N GLY A 566 -24.09 -3.75 -8.17
CA GLY A 566 -24.20 -3.44 -9.59
C GLY A 566 -25.39 -4.02 -10.36
N ILE A 567 -26.27 -4.79 -9.70
CA ILE A 567 -27.46 -5.41 -10.31
C ILE A 567 -28.75 -5.06 -9.58
N GLY A 568 -29.87 -5.26 -10.25
CA GLY A 568 -31.20 -4.83 -9.84
C GLY A 568 -31.52 -3.38 -10.23
N PRO A 569 -32.66 -2.86 -9.75
CA PRO A 569 -33.14 -1.54 -10.14
C PRO A 569 -32.23 -0.41 -9.65
N HIS A 570 -31.75 0.45 -10.56
CA HIS A 570 -30.97 1.65 -10.23
C HIS A 570 -31.61 2.90 -10.84
N SER A 571 -31.63 2.96 -12.17
CA SER A 571 -32.36 3.95 -12.95
C SER A 571 -33.79 3.47 -13.14
N ILE A 572 -34.75 4.31 -12.77
CA ILE A 572 -36.17 3.97 -12.81
C ILE A 572 -36.97 5.01 -13.60
N THR A 573 -38.12 4.59 -14.12
CA THR A 573 -39.11 5.50 -14.71
C THR A 573 -40.31 5.56 -13.79
N LEU A 574 -40.61 6.75 -13.28
CA LEU A 574 -41.76 7.01 -12.43
C LEU A 574 -43.07 6.84 -13.21
N PRO A 575 -44.23 6.64 -12.55
CA PRO A 575 -45.52 6.49 -13.22
C PRO A 575 -45.91 7.66 -14.14
N ASN A 576 -45.35 8.86 -13.90
CA ASN A 576 -45.54 10.05 -14.72
C ASN A 576 -44.62 10.10 -15.97
N GLY A 577 -43.79 9.07 -16.20
CA GLY A 577 -42.83 8.99 -17.30
C GLY A 577 -41.49 9.70 -17.03
N GLN A 578 -41.32 10.32 -15.87
CA GLN A 578 -40.06 10.98 -15.49
C GLN A 578 -38.99 9.94 -15.15
N LYS A 579 -37.77 10.15 -15.65
CA LYS A 579 -36.61 9.37 -15.23
C LYS A 579 -36.14 9.85 -13.84
N SER A 580 -35.87 8.89 -12.96
CA SER A 580 -35.28 9.12 -11.64
C SER A 580 -34.36 7.95 -11.27
N THR A 581 -33.87 7.91 -10.03
CA THR A 581 -33.10 6.79 -9.50
C THR A 581 -33.72 6.27 -8.21
N VAL A 582 -33.49 5.00 -7.89
CA VAL A 582 -33.93 4.39 -6.63
C VAL A 582 -33.44 5.21 -5.43
N ARG A 583 -32.18 5.68 -5.47
CA ARG A 583 -31.61 6.57 -4.46
C ARG A 583 -32.38 7.86 -4.26
N LEU A 584 -32.74 8.55 -5.34
CA LEU A 584 -33.46 9.83 -5.25
C LEU A 584 -34.87 9.65 -4.70
N GLU A 585 -35.53 8.55 -5.02
CA GLU A 585 -36.91 8.28 -4.56
C GLU A 585 -36.98 7.69 -3.15
N LEU A 586 -36.00 6.89 -2.73
CA LEU A 586 -35.96 6.30 -1.39
C LEU A 586 -35.31 7.19 -0.33
N GLN A 587 -34.52 8.20 -0.73
CA GLN A 587 -33.95 9.20 0.18
C GLN A 587 -33.25 8.57 1.38
N GLU A 588 -33.64 8.90 2.61
CA GLU A 588 -33.03 8.38 3.85
C GLU A 588 -33.18 6.86 4.02
N LEU A 589 -34.14 6.23 3.34
CA LEU A 589 -34.34 4.78 3.39
C LEU A 589 -33.45 4.03 2.39
N HIS A 590 -32.80 4.74 1.46
CA HIS A 590 -32.03 4.13 0.39
C HIS A 590 -30.92 3.23 0.92
N SER A 591 -30.03 3.77 1.75
CA SER A 591 -28.79 3.08 2.13
C SER A 591 -29.08 1.73 2.80
N ALA A 592 -29.95 1.70 3.81
CA ALA A 592 -30.29 0.45 4.50
C ALA A 592 -30.97 -0.58 3.57
N LEU A 593 -31.79 -0.13 2.62
CA LEU A 593 -32.44 -1.03 1.65
C LEU A 593 -31.46 -1.55 0.59
N GLU A 594 -30.50 -0.72 0.18
CA GLU A 594 -29.47 -1.10 -0.78
C GLU A 594 -28.48 -2.11 -0.18
N GLU A 595 -28.06 -1.93 1.08
CA GLU A 595 -27.25 -2.90 1.81
C GLU A 595 -27.98 -4.23 2.00
N ALA A 596 -29.24 -4.18 2.45
CA ALA A 596 -30.06 -5.38 2.60
C ALA A 596 -30.26 -6.11 1.26
N LYS A 597 -30.40 -5.37 0.15
CA LYS A 597 -30.46 -5.91 -1.22
C LYS A 597 -29.15 -6.61 -1.56
N ALA A 598 -28.02 -5.94 -1.42
CA ALA A 598 -26.71 -6.49 -1.75
C ALA A 598 -26.43 -7.79 -0.97
N ASP A 599 -26.74 -7.82 0.32
CA ASP A 599 -26.59 -9.01 1.16
C ASP A 599 -27.44 -10.20 0.71
N ILE A 600 -28.75 -9.98 0.53
CA ILE A 600 -29.67 -11.08 0.21
C ILE A 600 -29.55 -11.55 -1.25
N VAL A 601 -29.29 -10.63 -2.17
CA VAL A 601 -29.01 -10.95 -3.57
C VAL A 601 -27.67 -11.64 -3.70
N GLY A 602 -26.67 -11.28 -2.89
CA GLY A 602 -25.40 -12.00 -2.78
C GLY A 602 -25.60 -13.47 -2.40
N LEU A 603 -26.41 -13.77 -1.38
CA LEU A 603 -26.77 -15.15 -1.04
C LEU A 603 -27.52 -15.89 -2.15
N TRP A 604 -28.43 -15.19 -2.85
CA TRP A 604 -29.14 -15.75 -4.00
C TRP A 604 -28.18 -16.09 -5.15
N ALA A 605 -27.26 -15.19 -5.49
CA ALA A 605 -26.29 -15.35 -6.56
C ALA A 605 -25.32 -16.50 -6.27
N LEU A 606 -24.84 -16.63 -5.03
CA LEU A 606 -24.04 -17.78 -4.62
C LEU A 606 -24.78 -19.11 -4.79
N LYS A 607 -26.05 -19.15 -4.41
CA LYS A 607 -26.89 -20.34 -4.62
C LYS A 607 -27.11 -20.61 -6.12
N PHE A 608 -27.29 -19.57 -6.92
CA PHE A 608 -27.42 -19.67 -8.36
C PHE A 608 -26.17 -20.29 -8.98
N PHE A 609 -24.97 -19.79 -8.64
CA PHE A 609 -23.70 -20.34 -9.12
C PHE A 609 -23.46 -21.78 -8.69
N ILE A 610 -23.85 -22.17 -7.48
CA ILE A 610 -23.83 -23.57 -7.04
C ILE A 610 -24.76 -24.43 -7.92
N SER A 611 -25.96 -23.92 -8.26
CA SER A 611 -26.90 -24.64 -9.11
C SER A 611 -26.45 -24.80 -10.57
N GLN A 612 -25.62 -23.86 -11.06
CA GLN A 612 -24.98 -23.93 -12.39
C GLN A 612 -23.68 -24.76 -12.38
N GLY A 613 -23.22 -25.24 -11.21
CA GLY A 613 -21.97 -25.98 -11.08
C GLY A 613 -20.71 -25.12 -11.15
N LEU A 614 -20.84 -23.79 -11.06
CA LEU A 614 -19.72 -22.84 -11.04
C LEU A 614 -19.05 -22.75 -9.67
N LEU A 615 -19.78 -23.11 -8.60
CA LEU A 615 -19.25 -23.25 -7.24
C LEU A 615 -19.56 -24.64 -6.67
N SER A 616 -18.72 -25.11 -5.75
CA SER A 616 -18.89 -26.42 -5.11
C SER A 616 -20.17 -26.48 -4.26
N SER A 617 -20.96 -27.55 -4.45
CA SER A 617 -22.16 -27.82 -3.63
C SER A 617 -21.85 -28.02 -2.13
N GLY A 618 -20.60 -28.32 -1.78
CA GLY A 618 -20.16 -28.41 -0.39
C GLY A 618 -20.25 -27.07 0.37
N LEU A 619 -20.21 -25.94 -0.34
CA LEU A 619 -20.18 -24.60 0.26
C LEU A 619 -21.55 -24.12 0.76
N THR A 620 -22.65 -24.71 0.29
CA THR A 620 -24.01 -24.20 0.57
C THR A 620 -24.28 -24.01 2.06
N ARG A 621 -23.92 -25.00 2.88
CA ARG A 621 -24.15 -24.93 4.33
C ARG A 621 -23.25 -23.88 5.00
N SER A 622 -21.98 -23.84 4.63
CA SER A 622 -21.03 -22.88 5.20
C SER A 622 -21.41 -21.43 4.88
N ILE A 623 -21.80 -21.13 3.64
CA ILE A 623 -22.24 -19.79 3.23
C ILE A 623 -23.35 -19.27 4.14
N TYR A 624 -24.41 -20.05 4.36
CA TYR A 624 -25.53 -19.60 5.20
C TYR A 624 -25.17 -19.47 6.69
N VAL A 625 -24.33 -20.37 7.22
CA VAL A 625 -23.96 -20.33 8.64
C VAL A 625 -22.95 -19.21 8.91
N SER A 626 -21.96 -19.01 8.04
CA SER A 626 -21.05 -17.86 8.08
C SER A 626 -21.80 -16.54 7.94
N PHE A 627 -22.76 -16.44 7.01
CA PHE A 627 -23.61 -15.25 6.85
C PHE A 627 -24.43 -14.96 8.10
N LEU A 628 -25.06 -15.97 8.70
CA LEU A 628 -25.83 -15.79 9.94
C LEU A 628 -24.94 -15.24 11.06
N SER A 629 -23.70 -15.73 11.19
CA SER A 629 -22.74 -15.14 12.12
C SER A 629 -22.39 -13.70 11.75
N GLY A 630 -22.33 -13.40 10.45
CA GLY A 630 -22.13 -12.06 9.90
C GLY A 630 -23.23 -11.08 10.32
N CYS A 631 -24.49 -11.51 10.33
CA CYS A 631 -25.61 -10.68 10.78
C CYS A 631 -25.43 -10.20 12.23
N PHE A 632 -25.01 -11.09 13.15
CA PHE A 632 -24.73 -10.70 14.54
C PHE A 632 -23.53 -9.75 14.67
N ARG A 633 -22.62 -9.75 13.70
CA ARG A 633 -21.52 -8.80 13.64
C ARG A 633 -22.01 -7.43 13.14
N SER A 634 -22.71 -7.38 12.01
CA SER A 634 -23.14 -6.12 11.39
C SER A 634 -24.13 -5.35 12.26
N VAL A 635 -25.11 -6.02 12.90
CA VAL A 635 -26.09 -5.37 13.82
C VAL A 635 -25.44 -4.63 15.00
N ARG A 636 -24.20 -4.98 15.34
CA ARG A 636 -23.43 -4.34 16.43
C ARG A 636 -22.75 -3.03 15.99
N PHE A 637 -22.78 -2.68 14.71
CA PHE A 637 -22.44 -1.34 14.25
C PHE A 637 -23.47 -0.31 14.73
N GLY A 638 -24.72 -0.75 14.90
CA GLY A 638 -25.83 0.05 15.42
C GLY A 638 -27.04 -0.04 14.48
N LEU A 639 -28.26 -0.01 15.02
CA LEU A 639 -29.51 -0.12 14.24
C LEU A 639 -29.83 1.14 13.41
N GLU A 640 -29.05 2.20 13.60
CA GLU A 640 -29.13 3.44 12.82
C GLU A 640 -28.06 3.49 11.72
N GLU A 641 -27.17 2.51 11.67
CA GLU A 641 -26.16 2.33 10.62
C GLU A 641 -26.75 1.46 9.50
N ALA A 642 -26.43 1.74 8.24
CA ALA A 642 -27.12 1.13 7.10
C ALA A 642 -26.92 -0.38 6.97
N HIS A 643 -25.79 -0.94 7.42
CA HIS A 643 -25.50 -2.36 7.35
C HIS A 643 -26.05 -3.16 8.56
N GLY A 644 -26.47 -2.48 9.64
CA GLY A 644 -26.90 -3.07 10.90
C GLY A 644 -28.38 -3.39 10.96
#